data_AF-A0A8H7AT98-F1
#
_entry.id   AF-A0A8H7AT98-F1
#
_cell.length_a   1.000
_cell.length_b   1.000
_cell.length_c   1.000
_cell.angle_alpha   90.00
_cell.angle_beta   90.00
_cell.angle_gamma   90.00
#
_symmetry.space_group_name_H-M   'P 1'
#
loop_
_entity.id
_entity.type
_entity.pdbx_description
1 polymer ?
#
loop_
_entity_poly.entity_id
_entity_poly.type
_entity_poly.pdbx_seq_one_letter_code
_entity_poly.pdbx_strand_id
1 'polypeptide(L)'
;MLSALRTIRSPTRRATTQLRTAATQAQKRAGDISDAFASLSGQEFTPLTSEYADLKSRLIRGHESEIRESWERLLRTLRDEIPLIVEQGSKVIPEIDFKDIDNAPESFNSELRKRGVAVVRNVIPEQEALQWKEDLREYIRQNPQTKAFPADNPQVFELYWSRTQLLARGNPNLLKTQAFLMSYWHSLNPHIPLSTKHPISYADRLRMRLPGDAKFALGPHVDGGSVERWSEEGYGLGKVYDSVWKGRWEDFDPWEASCRLSVNSDLHQGVGACSAFRMFQGWLSLSTTGPFEGTLLVNPLLAKATAYYLLRPFFSPKRGVDPGAQTTSEALTNSADFLASDNWEMDTTQNAWVHGATPGRGQELSHLLHPHLNLQKSMIHMPTVRPGDYVSWHCDTIHSVDKTHAGKSDSSVLYIPACPMTEDNANYLVRQRQNFVNGTPSPDFGGGIGESEHVGRIKAEDMHALVGDEGCRAMGLQEWDSDAAGLGPVFFPLLSLFAINKHLTLIYVIDSDRVVCYSSSRQTSESSSLAAITHSLSTLTDHSNSSPVATMQIPKQVSSPADPKEPSFLNLPAEIRNRIYEFLFTRDEPVLLHNAKAYHPIPPQDSHEPYGGELIAAFDDEYENEIDQGQLFVHDFQTVTPALLVCRQVYAEAVGYLYSNNTFMFSRPLYRHDGRNGDECVEHDDESYFVTNYVTQWLQNLGSQRKLLNEVRIDVGAFCPEICTKGMPFVSILKLVRMLWRYPYLANVVAFSQRGPTDREKNDFGTFKHEEEEHDMEYAERLQGILIAIGIQDVLNLKRYASIDLLVTDINIDSSLDYGYVTGPNLELRFETPEDEVVRWPEKNETLLSPLDDLDLPLMRKIFNLVIFPADQIILDLDLRKVYGFDPVVFQLNRRFRNVHYHRTPMGMSVLVRKSINTTTFDFSGFADPISSGLIDPTDYRSIFAVFWRSIFDTRSCHPLTTIVLNFDIATNTSLKEIRINIKEIVPLLTSLSSHVKTKLRFVLKCPWGNATHYEEVTIPVAELVQSLFLLLSDVKQQWPSEISKTRYKQLPDIWLSGNGVLISASYPANSHSSERGVEYTHGRLTSTEIRNRGYRMAMTQPHDLRQHAGVLGECWEEIRRRHYHDRDWKRV
;
A
#
# COMPACT_ATOMS: atom_id res chain seq x y z
N MET A 1 -30.85 27.89 -39.47
CA MET A 1 -30.82 28.78 -38.29
C MET A 1 -30.79 27.91 -37.04
N LEU A 2 -30.22 28.44 -35.95
CA LEU A 2 -29.96 27.77 -34.66
C LEU A 2 -28.88 26.66 -34.71
N SER A 3 -27.93 26.76 -33.79
CA SER A 3 -26.68 25.99 -33.76
C SER A 3 -26.42 25.38 -32.38
N ALA A 4 -25.63 24.31 -32.36
CA ALA A 4 -25.29 23.53 -31.17
C ALA A 4 -24.64 24.33 -30.03
N LEU A 5 -24.96 23.92 -28.79
CA LEU A 5 -24.16 24.19 -27.59
C LEU A 5 -23.35 22.94 -27.24
N ARG A 6 -22.03 23.09 -27.12
CA ARG A 6 -21.12 22.03 -26.62
C ARG A 6 -21.03 22.12 -25.09
N THR A 7 -21.36 21.03 -24.40
CA THR A 7 -21.08 20.87 -22.97
C THR A 7 -19.61 20.51 -22.73
N ILE A 8 -18.91 21.32 -21.93
CA ILE A 8 -17.54 21.04 -21.50
C ILE A 8 -17.60 20.09 -20.30
N ARG A 9 -17.13 18.85 -20.47
CA ARG A 9 -16.86 17.92 -19.34
C ARG A 9 -15.44 18.13 -18.86
N SER A 10 -15.27 18.54 -17.61
CA SER A 10 -13.96 18.56 -16.93
C SER A 10 -13.72 17.21 -16.25
N PRO A 11 -12.57 16.54 -16.44
CA PRO A 11 -12.27 15.28 -15.78
C PRO A 11 -11.71 15.50 -14.36
N THR A 12 -12.50 15.14 -13.34
CA THR A 12 -12.03 15.07 -11.95
C THR A 12 -11.18 13.81 -11.73
N ARG A 13 -9.85 13.95 -11.65
CA ARG A 13 -8.96 12.89 -11.16
C ARG A 13 -9.26 12.61 -9.67
N ARG A 14 -9.96 11.51 -9.37
CA ARG A 14 -9.99 10.90 -8.03
C ARG A 14 -8.67 10.16 -7.80
N ALA A 15 -7.90 10.58 -6.80
CA ALA A 15 -6.78 9.79 -6.30
C ALA A 15 -7.32 8.72 -5.33
N THR A 16 -7.33 7.46 -5.76
CA THR A 16 -7.63 6.32 -4.87
C THR A 16 -6.33 5.76 -4.30
N THR A 17 -6.04 6.10 -3.04
CA THR A 17 -4.99 5.46 -2.25
C THR A 17 -5.38 4.00 -1.96
N GLN A 18 -4.81 3.06 -2.73
CA GLN A 18 -4.98 1.63 -2.48
C GLN A 18 -4.11 1.16 -1.31
N LEU A 19 -4.70 1.02 -0.12
CA LEU A 19 -4.13 0.19 0.94
C LEU A 19 -4.15 -1.27 0.47
N ARG A 20 -2.99 -1.80 0.06
CA ARG A 20 -2.85 -3.20 -0.37
C ARG A 20 -2.79 -4.12 0.84
N THR A 21 -3.88 -4.85 1.12
CA THR A 21 -3.78 -6.10 1.90
C THR A 21 -3.17 -7.19 1.03
N ALA A 22 -2.28 -8.02 1.60
CA ALA A 22 -1.52 -9.05 0.87
C ALA A 22 -2.36 -10.15 0.18
N ALA A 23 -3.68 -10.15 0.35
CA ALA A 23 -4.62 -11.16 -0.15
C ALA A 23 -5.24 -10.85 -1.52
N THR A 24 -4.93 -9.71 -2.17
CA THR A 24 -5.52 -9.35 -3.48
C THR A 24 -4.51 -8.73 -4.45
N GLN A 25 -3.52 -9.50 -4.87
CA GLN A 25 -3.10 -9.45 -6.28
C GLN A 25 -3.92 -10.49 -7.04
N ALA A 26 -4.61 -10.06 -8.11
CA ALA A 26 -5.24 -10.99 -9.02
C ALA A 26 -4.17 -11.85 -9.71
N GLN A 27 -4.46 -13.12 -9.99
CA GLN A 27 -3.57 -13.99 -10.76
C GLN A 27 -3.24 -13.30 -12.10
N LYS A 28 -1.96 -13.29 -12.48
CA LYS A 28 -1.52 -12.59 -13.69
C LYS A 28 -2.26 -13.12 -14.91
N ARG A 29 -2.57 -12.20 -15.84
CA ARG A 29 -3.25 -12.52 -17.10
C ARG A 29 -2.46 -13.61 -17.84
N ALA A 30 -3.17 -14.62 -18.35
CA ALA A 30 -2.57 -15.62 -19.23
C ALA A 30 -1.98 -14.98 -20.49
N GLY A 31 -0.75 -15.38 -20.82
CA GLY A 31 0.04 -14.95 -21.97
C GLY A 31 1.24 -15.88 -22.17
N ASP A 32 2.17 -15.49 -23.05
CA ASP A 32 3.46 -16.17 -23.19
C ASP A 32 4.65 -15.19 -23.07
N ILE A 33 5.87 -15.66 -23.36
CA ILE A 33 7.08 -14.82 -23.20
C ILE A 33 7.15 -13.65 -24.21
N SER A 34 6.44 -13.70 -25.34
CA SER A 34 6.32 -12.57 -26.25
C SER A 34 5.48 -11.42 -25.69
N ASP A 35 4.59 -11.70 -24.73
CA ASP A 35 3.78 -10.69 -24.02
C ASP A 35 4.59 -9.89 -22.98
N ALA A 36 5.85 -10.23 -22.74
CA ALA A 36 6.75 -9.46 -21.86
C ALA A 36 7.51 -8.34 -22.61
N PHE A 37 7.65 -8.43 -23.93
CA PHE A 37 8.54 -7.57 -24.74
C PHE A 37 7.75 -6.80 -25.81
N ALA A 38 8.08 -5.53 -26.02
CA ALA A 38 7.40 -4.69 -27.02
C ALA A 38 7.79 -5.13 -28.44
N SER A 39 9.09 -5.36 -28.65
CA SER A 39 9.67 -5.81 -29.92
C SER A 39 9.12 -7.14 -30.42
N LEU A 40 8.85 -8.11 -29.52
CA LEU A 40 8.24 -9.39 -29.90
C LEU A 40 6.75 -9.30 -30.19
N SER A 41 6.03 -8.36 -29.58
CA SER A 41 4.62 -8.08 -29.89
C SER A 41 4.40 -7.22 -31.15
N GLY A 42 5.47 -6.82 -31.85
CA GLY A 42 5.39 -5.98 -33.05
C GLY A 42 4.96 -4.54 -32.77
N GLN A 43 5.12 -4.06 -31.54
CA GLN A 43 4.74 -2.70 -31.15
C GLN A 43 5.79 -1.67 -31.62
N GLU A 44 5.36 -0.60 -32.29
CA GLU A 44 6.25 0.48 -32.71
C GLU A 44 6.67 1.37 -31.53
N PHE A 45 7.96 1.71 -31.47
CA PHE A 45 8.50 2.62 -30.46
C PHE A 45 8.01 4.06 -30.72
N THR A 46 7.20 4.55 -29.80
CA THR A 46 6.43 5.81 -29.90
C THR A 46 6.58 6.62 -28.60
N PRO A 47 6.34 7.95 -28.62
CA PRO A 47 6.42 8.76 -27.41
C PRO A 47 5.32 8.34 -26.43
N LEU A 48 5.63 8.39 -25.13
CA LEU A 48 4.66 8.09 -24.06
C LEU A 48 3.68 9.26 -23.87
N THR A 49 2.79 9.15 -22.87
CA THR A 49 1.88 10.23 -22.47
C THR A 49 2.66 11.46 -21.99
N SER A 50 2.07 12.65 -22.17
CA SER A 50 2.72 13.94 -21.82
C SER A 50 3.17 14.03 -20.35
N GLU A 51 2.55 13.29 -19.44
CA GLU A 51 2.95 13.23 -18.03
C GLU A 51 4.38 12.68 -17.81
N TYR A 52 4.94 11.93 -18.77
CA TYR A 52 6.35 11.53 -18.75
C TYR A 52 7.31 12.67 -19.07
N ALA A 53 6.89 13.67 -19.84
CA ALA A 53 7.64 14.91 -20.03
C ALA A 53 7.65 15.75 -18.74
N ASP A 54 6.52 15.82 -18.04
CA ASP A 54 6.41 16.47 -16.73
C ASP A 54 7.22 15.72 -15.67
N LEU A 55 7.23 14.38 -15.69
CA LEU A 55 8.02 13.54 -14.79
C LEU A 55 9.52 13.80 -14.99
N LYS A 56 10.01 13.74 -16.22
CA LYS A 56 11.39 14.12 -16.57
C LYS A 56 11.72 15.52 -16.05
N SER A 57 10.83 16.50 -16.25
CA SER A 57 10.99 17.87 -15.76
C SER A 57 10.95 18.03 -14.22
N ARG A 58 10.46 17.04 -13.47
CA ARG A 58 10.53 17.01 -12.00
C ARG A 58 11.82 16.36 -11.51
N LEU A 59 12.21 15.22 -12.07
CA LEU A 59 13.39 14.44 -11.65
C LEU A 59 14.68 15.27 -11.64
N ILE A 60 14.88 16.14 -12.64
CA ILE A 60 16.13 16.88 -12.83
C ILE A 60 16.12 18.31 -12.27
N ARG A 61 15.01 18.72 -11.63
CA ARG A 61 14.72 20.12 -11.33
C ARG A 61 15.73 20.72 -10.35
N GLY A 62 16.46 21.75 -10.79
CA GLY A 62 17.51 22.39 -10.01
C GLY A 62 18.86 21.66 -10.02
N HIS A 63 19.02 20.66 -10.89
CA HIS A 63 20.25 19.89 -11.13
C HIS A 63 20.61 19.81 -12.62
N GLU A 64 20.05 20.72 -13.44
CA GLU A 64 20.18 20.73 -14.90
C GLU A 64 21.63 20.96 -15.39
N SER A 65 22.45 21.68 -14.62
CA SER A 65 23.87 21.90 -14.95
C SER A 65 24.70 20.67 -14.59
N GLU A 66 24.50 20.16 -13.38
CA GLU A 66 25.18 19.00 -12.83
C GLU A 66 24.92 17.76 -13.68
N ILE A 67 23.69 17.55 -14.15
CA ILE A 67 23.33 16.45 -15.05
C ILE A 67 24.04 16.60 -16.40
N ARG A 68 24.06 17.81 -16.98
CA ARG A 68 24.75 18.09 -18.25
C ARG A 68 26.24 17.76 -18.17
N GLU A 69 26.90 18.19 -17.11
CA GLU A 69 28.31 17.87 -16.85
C GLU A 69 28.50 16.36 -16.61
N SER A 70 27.60 15.73 -15.85
CA SER A 70 27.68 14.30 -15.54
C SER A 70 27.55 13.41 -16.78
N TRP A 71 26.73 13.81 -17.75
CA TRP A 71 26.57 13.14 -19.03
C TRP A 71 27.87 13.17 -19.84
N GLU A 72 28.57 14.30 -19.89
CA GLU A 72 29.87 14.37 -20.57
C GLU A 72 30.91 13.44 -19.90
N ARG A 73 30.96 13.43 -18.56
CA ARG A 73 31.83 12.51 -17.79
C ARG A 73 31.48 11.04 -18.06
N LEU A 74 30.20 10.72 -18.14
CA LEU A 74 29.71 9.37 -18.45
C LEU A 74 30.08 8.94 -19.87
N LEU A 75 29.81 9.77 -20.88
CA LEU A 75 30.16 9.48 -22.27
C LEU A 75 31.66 9.27 -22.47
N ARG A 76 32.50 10.05 -21.80
CA ARG A 76 33.96 9.83 -21.79
C ARG A 76 34.30 8.47 -21.19
N THR A 77 33.77 8.16 -20.00
CA THR A 77 34.06 6.89 -19.30
C THR A 77 33.60 5.66 -20.11
N LEU A 78 32.46 5.74 -20.79
CA LEU A 78 32.00 4.68 -21.70
C LEU A 78 32.93 4.51 -22.91
N ARG A 79 33.43 5.62 -23.47
CA ARG A 79 34.40 5.62 -24.60
C ARG A 79 35.72 4.95 -24.21
N ASP A 80 36.12 5.07 -22.94
CA ASP A 80 37.35 4.47 -22.41
C ASP A 80 37.16 2.98 -22.01
N GLU A 81 36.02 2.61 -21.40
CA GLU A 81 35.80 1.22 -20.92
C GLU A 81 35.29 0.24 -21.98
N ILE A 82 34.48 0.69 -22.96
CA ILE A 82 33.93 -0.21 -23.98
C ILE A 82 35.02 -0.92 -24.81
N PRO A 83 36.09 -0.24 -25.28
CA PRO A 83 37.18 -0.91 -25.99
C PRO A 83 37.83 -2.04 -25.19
N LEU A 84 38.03 -1.85 -23.88
CA LEU A 84 38.63 -2.85 -22.98
C LEU A 84 37.72 -4.09 -22.84
N ILE A 85 36.41 -3.88 -22.73
CA ILE A 85 35.41 -4.96 -22.66
C ILE A 85 35.35 -5.74 -23.99
N VAL A 86 35.39 -5.03 -25.12
CA VAL A 86 35.39 -5.63 -26.46
C VAL A 86 36.67 -6.42 -26.72
N GLU A 87 37.84 -5.92 -26.29
CA GLU A 87 39.13 -6.59 -26.42
C GLU A 87 39.22 -7.86 -25.56
N GLN A 88 38.75 -7.81 -24.32
CA GLN A 88 38.77 -8.96 -23.41
C GLN A 88 37.77 -10.04 -23.81
N GLY A 89 36.65 -9.67 -24.46
CA GLY A 89 35.56 -10.58 -24.78
C GLY A 89 35.07 -11.30 -23.52
N SER A 90 34.71 -12.58 -23.63
CA SER A 90 34.20 -13.38 -22.49
C SER A 90 35.14 -13.45 -21.29
N LYS A 91 36.44 -13.15 -21.43
CA LYS A 91 37.40 -13.12 -20.30
C LYS A 91 37.16 -11.98 -19.31
N VAL A 92 36.33 -11.00 -19.66
CA VAL A 92 35.92 -9.91 -18.77
C VAL A 92 34.95 -10.37 -17.68
N ILE A 93 34.32 -11.54 -17.86
CA ILE A 93 33.37 -12.10 -16.90
C ILE A 93 34.18 -12.88 -15.86
N PRO A 94 34.14 -12.50 -14.57
CA PRO A 94 34.88 -13.20 -13.53
C PRO A 94 34.32 -14.60 -13.30
N GLU A 95 35.21 -15.55 -13.06
CA GLU A 95 34.90 -16.94 -12.79
C GLU A 95 35.51 -17.38 -11.45
N ILE A 96 34.79 -18.24 -10.72
CA ILE A 96 35.26 -18.87 -9.46
C ILE A 96 34.80 -20.32 -9.41
N ASP A 97 35.57 -21.22 -8.81
CA ASP A 97 35.14 -22.60 -8.56
C ASP A 97 34.32 -22.66 -7.25
N PHE A 98 33.26 -23.47 -7.23
CA PHE A 98 32.41 -23.65 -6.05
C PHE A 98 33.21 -24.00 -4.77
N LYS A 99 34.31 -24.75 -4.88
CA LYS A 99 35.16 -25.08 -3.73
C LYS A 99 35.86 -23.86 -3.10
N ASP A 100 36.02 -22.78 -3.87
CA ASP A 100 36.82 -21.60 -3.50
C ASP A 100 35.94 -20.45 -2.97
N ILE A 101 34.60 -20.56 -3.01
CA ILE A 101 33.68 -19.44 -2.66
C ILE A 101 33.78 -18.98 -1.20
N ASP A 102 34.16 -19.87 -0.27
CA ASP A 102 34.36 -19.51 1.15
C ASP A 102 35.60 -18.62 1.36
N ASN A 103 36.52 -18.59 0.38
CA ASN A 103 37.77 -17.84 0.41
C ASN A 103 38.00 -17.13 -0.94
N ALA A 104 36.95 -16.51 -1.48
CA ALA A 104 36.97 -15.92 -2.82
C ALA A 104 38.11 -14.89 -2.99
N PRO A 105 38.94 -15.01 -4.04
CA PRO A 105 40.10 -14.16 -4.23
C PRO A 105 39.69 -12.73 -4.56
N GLU A 106 40.44 -11.75 -4.06
CA GLU A 106 40.06 -10.33 -4.20
C GLU A 106 39.92 -9.87 -5.67
N SER A 107 40.66 -10.49 -6.60
CA SER A 107 40.48 -10.26 -8.04
C SER A 107 39.10 -10.66 -8.56
N PHE A 108 38.50 -11.73 -8.02
CA PHE A 108 37.11 -12.09 -8.31
C PHE A 108 36.15 -11.08 -7.65
N ASN A 109 36.38 -10.75 -6.37
CA ASN A 109 35.53 -9.84 -5.61
C ASN A 109 35.41 -8.47 -6.32
N SER A 110 36.55 -7.90 -6.74
CA SER A 110 36.60 -6.60 -7.40
C SER A 110 35.93 -6.60 -8.77
N GLU A 111 36.13 -7.64 -9.58
CA GLU A 111 35.51 -7.69 -10.91
C GLU A 111 34.02 -8.06 -10.81
N LEU A 112 33.57 -8.91 -9.87
CA LEU A 112 32.13 -9.11 -9.66
C LEU A 112 31.43 -7.79 -9.29
N ARG A 113 31.97 -7.03 -8.33
CA ARG A 113 31.42 -5.71 -7.95
C ARG A 113 31.37 -4.71 -9.11
N LYS A 114 32.34 -4.78 -10.02
CA LYS A 114 32.46 -3.87 -11.17
C LYS A 114 31.61 -4.28 -12.37
N ARG A 115 31.49 -5.59 -12.64
CA ARG A 115 30.83 -6.13 -13.84
C ARG A 115 29.38 -6.51 -13.62
N GLY A 116 29.01 -6.84 -12.38
CA GLY A 116 27.66 -7.30 -12.02
C GLY A 116 27.31 -8.66 -12.58
N VAL A 117 28.29 -9.48 -12.98
CA VAL A 117 28.08 -10.80 -13.57
C VAL A 117 29.22 -11.73 -13.15
N ALA A 118 28.92 -13.02 -12.94
CA ALA A 118 29.92 -14.05 -12.67
C ALA A 118 29.45 -15.44 -13.10
N VAL A 119 30.43 -16.33 -13.32
CA VAL A 119 30.21 -17.78 -13.43
C VAL A 119 30.80 -18.47 -12.20
N VAL A 120 29.99 -19.26 -11.50
CA VAL A 120 30.44 -20.17 -10.44
C VAL A 120 30.51 -21.57 -11.04
N ARG A 121 31.72 -22.11 -11.13
CA ARG A 121 32.03 -23.39 -11.76
C ARG A 121 31.76 -24.55 -10.81
N ASN A 122 31.35 -25.69 -11.34
CA ASN A 122 31.23 -26.96 -10.59
C ASN A 122 30.31 -26.89 -9.35
N VAL A 123 29.23 -26.09 -9.37
CA VAL A 123 28.27 -26.00 -8.24
C VAL A 123 27.56 -27.35 -8.04
N ILE A 124 27.13 -27.96 -9.15
CA ILE A 124 26.63 -29.33 -9.20
C ILE A 124 27.66 -30.18 -9.98
N PRO A 125 27.94 -31.43 -9.58
CA PRO A 125 28.79 -32.33 -10.36
C PRO A 125 28.27 -32.50 -11.80
N GLU A 126 29.17 -32.43 -12.79
CA GLU A 126 28.81 -32.44 -14.22
C GLU A 126 27.94 -33.65 -14.62
N GLN A 127 28.24 -34.84 -14.08
CA GLN A 127 27.47 -36.06 -14.33
C GLN A 127 26.06 -36.03 -13.70
N GLU A 128 25.90 -35.38 -12.54
CA GLU A 128 24.60 -35.21 -11.89
C GLU A 128 23.73 -34.22 -12.68
N ALA A 129 24.30 -33.10 -13.12
CA ALA A 129 23.60 -32.14 -13.97
C ALA A 129 23.21 -32.73 -15.36
N LEU A 130 24.04 -33.62 -15.92
CA LEU A 130 23.69 -34.38 -17.13
C LEU A 130 22.56 -35.38 -16.86
N GLN A 131 22.57 -36.11 -15.75
CA GLN A 131 21.47 -37.00 -15.39
C GLN A 131 20.16 -36.23 -15.17
N TRP A 132 20.22 -35.08 -14.48
CA TRP A 132 19.08 -34.18 -14.29
C TRP A 132 18.44 -33.70 -15.61
N LYS A 133 19.24 -33.55 -16.67
CA LYS A 133 18.75 -33.23 -18.02
C LYS A 133 17.99 -34.39 -18.64
N GLU A 134 18.47 -35.62 -18.50
CA GLU A 134 17.78 -36.81 -19.01
C GLU A 134 16.52 -37.12 -18.19
N ASP A 135 16.55 -36.99 -16.87
CA ASP A 135 15.37 -37.06 -15.99
C ASP A 135 14.28 -36.06 -16.42
N LEU A 136 14.69 -34.86 -16.82
CA LEU A 136 13.78 -33.81 -17.28
C LEU A 136 13.24 -34.08 -18.69
N ARG A 137 14.05 -34.64 -19.60
CA ARG A 137 13.61 -35.12 -20.92
C ARG A 137 12.61 -36.27 -20.79
N GLU A 138 12.82 -37.17 -19.83
CA GLU A 138 11.87 -38.23 -19.48
C GLU A 138 10.54 -37.63 -18.99
N TYR A 139 10.60 -36.70 -18.03
CA TYR A 139 9.41 -36.03 -17.49
C TYR A 139 8.61 -35.28 -18.56
N ILE A 140 9.28 -34.56 -19.49
CA ILE A 140 8.62 -33.89 -20.63
C ILE A 140 7.96 -34.93 -21.56
N ARG A 141 8.63 -36.04 -21.87
CA ARG A 141 8.12 -37.08 -22.77
C ARG A 141 6.95 -37.87 -22.18
N GLN A 142 6.89 -38.02 -20.85
CA GLN A 142 5.74 -38.59 -20.14
C GLN A 142 4.54 -37.62 -20.07
N ASN A 143 4.78 -36.32 -20.27
CA ASN A 143 3.78 -35.26 -20.15
C ASN A 143 3.71 -34.39 -21.43
N PRO A 144 3.30 -34.96 -22.59
CA PRO A 144 3.27 -34.25 -23.88
C PRO A 144 2.32 -33.04 -23.92
N GLN A 145 1.42 -32.90 -22.94
CA GLN A 145 0.56 -31.73 -22.71
C GLN A 145 1.31 -30.50 -22.15
N THR A 146 2.61 -30.62 -21.83
CA THR A 146 3.45 -29.52 -21.33
C THR A 146 3.42 -28.32 -22.28
N LYS A 147 2.93 -27.17 -21.81
CA LYS A 147 2.97 -25.91 -22.59
C LYS A 147 4.41 -25.45 -22.80
N ALA A 148 4.75 -25.11 -24.04
CA ALA A 148 6.08 -24.64 -24.42
C ALA A 148 6.04 -23.64 -25.59
N PHE A 149 7.11 -22.86 -25.73
CA PHE A 149 7.25 -21.82 -26.75
C PHE A 149 8.55 -21.99 -27.56
N PRO A 150 8.51 -21.81 -28.89
CA PRO A 150 7.32 -21.82 -29.76
C PRO A 150 6.62 -23.20 -29.75
N ALA A 151 5.31 -23.24 -29.99
CA ALA A 151 4.53 -24.49 -29.92
C ALA A 151 4.94 -25.52 -30.99
N ASP A 152 5.42 -25.08 -32.15
CA ASP A 152 5.87 -25.94 -33.25
C ASP A 152 7.31 -26.47 -33.08
N ASN A 153 8.11 -25.82 -32.24
CA ASN A 153 9.50 -26.19 -31.95
C ASN A 153 9.87 -25.76 -30.52
N PRO A 154 9.43 -26.49 -29.47
CA PRO A 154 9.63 -26.12 -28.06
C PRO A 154 11.08 -25.77 -27.69
N GLN A 155 11.32 -24.51 -27.29
CA GLN A 155 12.62 -24.04 -26.77
C GLN A 155 12.55 -23.72 -25.27
N VAL A 156 11.45 -23.10 -24.82
CA VAL A 156 11.18 -22.73 -23.42
C VAL A 156 9.93 -23.49 -22.95
N PHE A 157 10.01 -24.13 -21.78
CA PHE A 157 8.94 -24.96 -21.24
C PHE A 157 8.32 -24.31 -20.01
N GLU A 158 7.00 -24.26 -19.93
CA GLU A 158 6.25 -23.77 -18.77
C GLU A 158 6.11 -24.87 -17.70
N LEU A 159 7.28 -25.35 -17.26
CA LEU A 159 7.45 -26.28 -16.14
C LEU A 159 8.06 -25.54 -14.97
N TYR A 160 7.62 -25.85 -13.76
CA TYR A 160 7.99 -25.20 -12.51
C TYR A 160 8.30 -26.22 -11.40
N TRP A 161 7.65 -27.39 -11.40
CA TRP A 161 7.60 -28.35 -10.29
C TRP A 161 8.14 -29.74 -10.64
N SER A 162 8.87 -29.88 -11.75
CA SER A 162 9.57 -31.13 -12.06
C SER A 162 10.57 -31.50 -10.96
N ARG A 163 10.78 -32.81 -10.74
CA ARG A 163 11.74 -33.31 -9.73
C ARG A 163 13.11 -32.64 -9.86
N THR A 164 13.61 -32.49 -11.08
CA THR A 164 14.88 -31.81 -11.41
C THR A 164 14.89 -30.34 -10.96
N GLN A 165 13.84 -29.57 -11.21
CA GLN A 165 13.77 -28.16 -10.81
C GLN A 165 13.71 -27.99 -9.28
N LEU A 166 12.97 -28.87 -8.60
CA LEU A 166 12.87 -28.86 -7.15
C LEU A 166 14.19 -29.25 -6.49
N LEU A 167 14.85 -30.31 -6.98
CA LEU A 167 16.20 -30.71 -6.57
C LEU A 167 17.20 -29.57 -6.72
N ALA A 168 17.27 -28.96 -7.92
CA ALA A 168 18.23 -27.90 -8.20
C ALA A 168 18.05 -26.72 -7.24
N ARG A 169 16.81 -26.26 -7.02
CA ARG A 169 16.50 -25.10 -6.15
C ARG A 169 16.72 -25.37 -4.67
N GLY A 170 16.47 -26.59 -4.20
CA GLY A 170 16.75 -27.00 -2.82
C GLY A 170 18.16 -27.53 -2.59
N ASN A 171 19.02 -27.57 -3.61
CA ASN A 171 20.36 -28.16 -3.49
C ASN A 171 21.26 -27.31 -2.56
N PRO A 172 21.90 -27.90 -1.54
CA PRO A 172 22.75 -27.17 -0.59
C PRO A 172 23.88 -26.36 -1.25
N ASN A 173 24.50 -26.86 -2.33
CA ASN A 173 25.55 -26.13 -3.03
C ASN A 173 25.00 -24.90 -3.76
N LEU A 174 23.80 -25.00 -4.33
CA LEU A 174 23.19 -23.87 -5.03
C LEU A 174 22.68 -22.80 -4.04
N LEU A 175 22.05 -23.21 -2.93
CA LEU A 175 21.66 -22.31 -1.84
C LEU A 175 22.89 -21.59 -1.26
N LYS A 176 23.99 -22.31 -1.01
CA LYS A 176 25.27 -21.72 -0.57
C LYS A 176 25.83 -20.73 -1.60
N THR A 177 25.75 -21.07 -2.90
CA THR A 177 26.19 -20.19 -4.00
C THR A 177 25.35 -18.91 -4.07
N GLN A 178 24.03 -19.00 -3.89
CA GLN A 178 23.15 -17.83 -3.81
C GLN A 178 23.49 -16.95 -2.61
N ALA A 179 23.68 -17.53 -1.42
CA ALA A 179 24.07 -16.79 -0.21
C ALA A 179 25.44 -16.07 -0.39
N PHE A 180 26.42 -16.74 -1.00
CA PHE A 180 27.71 -16.15 -1.37
C PHE A 180 27.53 -14.94 -2.29
N LEU A 181 26.77 -15.06 -3.38
CA LEU A 181 26.53 -13.95 -4.31
C LEU A 181 25.76 -12.79 -3.65
N MET A 182 24.74 -13.09 -2.85
CA MET A 182 23.99 -12.08 -2.11
C MET A 182 24.83 -11.36 -1.04
N SER A 183 25.92 -11.95 -0.54
CA SER A 183 26.82 -11.31 0.42
C SER A 183 27.56 -10.06 -0.11
N TYR A 184 27.59 -9.87 -1.44
CA TYR A 184 28.16 -8.67 -2.06
C TYR A 184 27.27 -7.43 -1.88
N TRP A 185 25.97 -7.63 -1.64
CA TRP A 185 25.01 -6.58 -1.35
C TRP A 185 25.14 -6.10 0.10
N HIS A 186 24.78 -4.85 0.32
CA HIS A 186 24.77 -4.25 1.65
C HIS A 186 23.51 -3.41 1.87
N SER A 187 23.27 -3.00 3.12
CA SER A 187 22.17 -2.14 3.51
C SER A 187 22.71 -0.94 4.27
N LEU A 188 22.35 0.27 3.85
CA LEU A 188 22.59 1.49 4.63
C LEU A 188 21.63 1.62 5.83
N ASN A 189 20.53 0.88 5.83
CA ASN A 189 19.59 0.80 6.96
C ASN A 189 19.74 -0.55 7.70
N PRO A 190 20.41 -0.59 8.87
CA PRO A 190 20.59 -1.84 9.62
C PRO A 190 19.30 -2.36 10.29
N HIS A 191 18.20 -1.61 10.21
CA HIS A 191 16.90 -1.97 10.80
C HIS A 191 15.85 -2.36 9.75
N ILE A 192 16.23 -2.56 8.49
CA ILE A 192 15.31 -3.01 7.44
C ILE A 192 15.18 -4.55 7.45
N PRO A 193 13.98 -5.14 7.24
CA PRO A 193 13.80 -6.60 7.15
C PRO A 193 14.38 -7.17 5.84
N LEU A 194 15.71 -7.28 5.80
CA LEU A 194 16.49 -7.91 4.74
C LEU A 194 17.53 -8.87 5.32
N SER A 195 17.59 -10.08 4.77
CA SER A 195 18.64 -11.05 5.06
C SER A 195 19.24 -11.62 3.76
N THR A 196 20.51 -11.31 3.53
CA THR A 196 21.34 -11.85 2.43
C THR A 196 21.89 -13.25 2.70
N LYS A 197 21.72 -13.80 3.92
CA LYS A 197 22.22 -15.13 4.31
C LYS A 197 21.24 -16.27 4.04
N HIS A 198 19.95 -15.94 3.97
CA HIS A 198 18.86 -16.90 3.86
C HIS A 198 18.22 -16.77 2.48
N PRO A 199 18.69 -17.53 1.46
CA PRO A 199 18.08 -17.54 0.13
C PRO A 199 16.66 -18.12 0.17
N ILE A 200 15.78 -17.50 -0.61
CA ILE A 200 14.45 -18.06 -0.90
C ILE A 200 14.40 -18.54 -2.36
N SER A 201 13.68 -19.63 -2.57
CA SER A 201 13.49 -20.22 -3.89
C SER A 201 12.43 -19.47 -4.68
N TYR A 202 12.76 -19.16 -5.94
CA TYR A 202 11.83 -18.59 -6.92
C TYR A 202 11.60 -19.60 -8.05
N ALA A 203 10.34 -19.96 -8.28
CA ALA A 203 9.94 -20.99 -9.23
C ALA A 203 9.73 -20.37 -10.61
N ASP A 204 10.76 -20.47 -11.45
CA ASP A 204 10.73 -20.07 -12.85
C ASP A 204 10.68 -21.29 -13.79
N ARG A 205 10.70 -21.02 -15.09
CA ARG A 205 10.67 -21.96 -16.22
C ARG A 205 12.05 -22.59 -16.46
N LEU A 206 12.16 -23.32 -17.57
CA LEU A 206 13.42 -23.84 -18.10
C LEU A 206 13.50 -23.69 -19.62
N ARG A 207 14.72 -23.81 -20.16
CA ARG A 207 14.99 -23.76 -21.60
C ARG A 207 15.79 -24.99 -22.04
N MET A 208 15.43 -25.58 -23.17
CA MET A 208 16.25 -26.52 -23.94
C MET A 208 16.26 -26.05 -25.39
N ARG A 209 17.20 -25.15 -25.72
CA ARG A 209 17.24 -24.51 -27.04
C ARG A 209 18.00 -25.37 -28.04
N LEU A 210 17.39 -25.72 -29.16
CA LEU A 210 17.96 -26.58 -30.18
C LEU A 210 18.87 -25.81 -31.16
N PRO A 211 19.88 -26.48 -31.76
CA PRO A 211 20.63 -25.96 -32.90
C PRO A 211 19.75 -25.41 -34.03
N GLY A 212 20.16 -24.29 -34.60
CA GLY A 212 19.45 -23.61 -35.70
C GLY A 212 18.25 -22.76 -35.27
N ASP A 213 17.82 -22.78 -34.01
CA ASP A 213 16.74 -21.89 -33.57
C ASP A 213 17.15 -20.41 -33.71
N ALA A 214 16.26 -19.65 -34.35
CA ALA A 214 16.30 -18.19 -34.44
C ALA A 214 14.96 -17.52 -34.03
N LYS A 215 13.96 -18.30 -33.58
CA LYS A 215 12.69 -17.75 -33.08
C LYS A 215 12.85 -17.22 -31.65
N PHE A 216 13.67 -17.86 -30.82
CA PHE A 216 13.93 -17.40 -29.45
C PHE A 216 15.10 -16.38 -29.39
N ALA A 217 14.91 -15.22 -30.04
CA ALA A 217 15.90 -14.16 -30.13
C ALA A 217 15.48 -12.93 -29.30
N LEU A 218 15.82 -12.92 -28.00
CA LEU A 218 15.62 -11.77 -27.12
C LEU A 218 16.75 -10.75 -27.30
N GLY A 219 16.42 -9.52 -27.69
CA GLY A 219 17.38 -8.40 -27.79
C GLY A 219 17.89 -7.94 -26.42
N PRO A 220 18.82 -6.96 -26.36
CA PRO A 220 19.30 -6.40 -25.10
C PRO A 220 18.17 -5.77 -24.29
N HIS A 221 18.01 -6.18 -23.03
CA HIS A 221 16.98 -5.70 -22.12
C HIS A 221 17.43 -5.73 -20.66
N VAL A 222 16.65 -5.09 -19.79
CA VAL A 222 16.73 -5.18 -18.32
C VAL A 222 15.32 -5.46 -17.78
N ASP A 223 15.23 -6.40 -16.83
CA ASP A 223 13.96 -6.76 -16.17
C ASP A 223 13.69 -5.92 -14.92
N GLY A 224 12.63 -6.26 -14.18
CA GLY A 224 12.35 -5.65 -12.88
C GLY A 224 11.80 -4.23 -12.98
N GLY A 225 11.00 -3.95 -14.01
CA GLY A 225 10.40 -2.64 -14.26
C GLY A 225 11.09 -1.88 -15.40
N SER A 226 10.30 -1.02 -16.03
CA SER A 226 10.58 -0.30 -17.26
C SER A 226 10.41 1.19 -16.98
N VAL A 227 9.26 1.76 -17.28
CA VAL A 227 8.86 3.12 -16.91
C VAL A 227 8.91 3.39 -15.39
N GLU A 228 8.74 2.34 -14.59
CA GLU A 228 8.89 2.34 -13.14
C GLU A 228 10.25 2.91 -12.68
N ARG A 229 11.31 2.79 -13.49
CA ARG A 229 12.66 3.26 -13.18
C ARG A 229 12.79 4.79 -13.11
N TRP A 230 11.92 5.51 -13.80
CA TRP A 230 11.79 6.98 -13.70
C TRP A 230 10.65 7.41 -12.79
N SER A 231 9.68 6.55 -12.51
CA SER A 231 8.49 6.91 -11.74
C SER A 231 8.82 7.20 -10.27
N GLU A 232 8.29 8.33 -9.78
CA GLU A 232 8.27 8.69 -8.35
C GLU A 232 7.51 7.63 -7.51
N GLU A 233 6.55 6.93 -8.12
CA GLU A 233 5.75 5.83 -7.53
C GLU A 233 6.36 4.44 -7.77
N GLY A 234 7.47 4.34 -8.52
CA GLY A 234 8.19 3.11 -8.81
C GLY A 234 9.50 3.02 -8.04
N TYR A 235 10.63 3.16 -8.74
CA TYR A 235 11.97 3.22 -8.13
C TYR A 235 12.19 4.49 -7.30
N GLY A 236 11.39 5.55 -7.51
CA GLY A 236 11.43 6.78 -6.72
C GLY A 236 11.01 6.62 -5.26
N LEU A 237 10.16 5.63 -4.94
CA LEU A 237 9.76 5.31 -3.56
C LEU A 237 10.99 4.98 -2.69
N GLY A 238 11.91 4.22 -3.26
CA GLY A 238 13.17 3.83 -2.64
C GLY A 238 14.33 4.79 -2.86
N LYS A 239 14.19 5.75 -3.79
CA LYS A 239 15.25 6.69 -4.22
C LYS A 239 16.49 6.00 -4.78
N VAL A 240 16.32 4.85 -5.42
CA VAL A 240 17.42 3.99 -5.93
C VAL A 240 18.40 4.76 -6.83
N TYR A 241 17.90 5.72 -7.62
CA TYR A 241 18.69 6.47 -8.60
C TYR A 241 18.89 7.96 -8.23
N ASP A 242 18.66 8.34 -6.96
CA ASP A 242 18.70 9.74 -6.51
C ASP A 242 20.04 10.45 -6.78
N SER A 243 21.16 9.73 -6.83
CA SER A 243 22.48 10.27 -7.16
C SER A 243 22.63 10.57 -8.65
N VAL A 244 22.08 9.71 -9.52
CA VAL A 244 22.01 9.92 -10.98
C VAL A 244 21.21 11.19 -11.30
N TRP A 245 20.05 11.37 -10.65
CA TRP A 245 19.20 12.57 -10.79
C TRP A 245 19.81 13.86 -10.23
N LYS A 246 20.93 13.78 -9.51
CA LYS A 246 21.68 14.92 -8.97
C LYS A 246 22.99 15.18 -9.72
N GLY A 247 23.18 14.55 -10.88
CA GLY A 247 24.41 14.69 -11.69
C GLY A 247 25.66 14.06 -11.05
N ARG A 248 25.47 13.11 -10.13
CA ARG A 248 26.54 12.38 -9.44
C ARG A 248 26.35 10.87 -9.60
N TRP A 249 26.27 10.41 -10.86
CA TRP A 249 26.16 8.97 -11.14
C TRP A 249 27.36 8.18 -10.64
N GLU A 250 28.50 8.83 -10.38
CA GLU A 250 29.65 8.25 -9.72
C GLU A 250 29.36 7.81 -8.26
N ASP A 251 28.38 8.43 -7.61
CA ASP A 251 27.87 8.05 -6.27
C ASP A 251 26.75 6.98 -6.37
N PHE A 252 26.39 6.49 -7.57
CA PHE A 252 25.37 5.43 -7.71
C PHE A 252 25.97 4.07 -7.34
N ASP A 253 25.59 3.56 -6.17
CA ASP A 253 25.92 2.22 -5.73
C ASP A 253 24.81 1.23 -6.14
N PRO A 254 25.04 0.34 -7.13
CA PRO A 254 24.04 -0.66 -7.51
C PRO A 254 23.82 -1.70 -6.41
N TRP A 255 24.79 -1.91 -5.50
CA TRP A 255 24.81 -2.96 -4.47
C TRP A 255 24.11 -2.57 -3.16
N GLU A 256 23.52 -1.38 -3.09
CA GLU A 256 22.67 -0.96 -1.99
C GLU A 256 21.28 -1.63 -2.13
N ALA A 257 20.89 -2.40 -1.12
CA ALA A 257 19.68 -3.22 -1.15
C ALA A 257 18.48 -2.59 -0.45
N SER A 258 18.67 -1.70 0.53
CA SER A 258 17.57 -1.18 1.35
C SER A 258 16.65 -0.26 0.57
N CYS A 259 17.20 0.54 -0.36
CA CYS A 259 16.45 1.34 -1.30
C CYS A 259 15.58 0.50 -2.26
N ARG A 260 15.86 -0.80 -2.42
CA ARG A 260 15.13 -1.66 -3.37
C ARG A 260 13.88 -2.30 -2.78
N LEU A 261 13.75 -2.38 -1.45
CA LEU A 261 12.63 -3.10 -0.83
C LEU A 261 11.29 -2.37 -0.95
N SER A 262 11.28 -1.04 -1.03
CA SER A 262 10.06 -0.25 -1.21
C SER A 262 9.70 0.01 -2.68
N VAL A 263 10.39 -0.61 -3.64
CA VAL A 263 10.22 -0.36 -5.07
C VAL A 263 9.00 -1.10 -5.59
N ASN A 264 8.07 -0.37 -6.22
CA ASN A 264 7.04 -1.00 -7.03
C ASN A 264 7.54 -1.14 -8.48
N SER A 265 8.00 -2.34 -8.85
CA SER A 265 8.47 -2.67 -10.20
C SER A 265 7.36 -3.07 -11.19
N ASP A 266 6.09 -2.98 -10.79
CA ASP A 266 4.93 -3.33 -11.61
C ASP A 266 3.77 -2.33 -11.40
N LEU A 267 3.89 -1.13 -11.96
CA LEU A 267 2.82 -0.12 -11.92
C LEU A 267 1.69 -0.43 -12.91
N HIS A 268 1.95 -1.28 -13.90
CA HIS A 268 1.08 -1.49 -15.07
C HIS A 268 0.54 -2.91 -15.23
N GLN A 269 0.75 -3.80 -14.24
CA GLN A 269 0.32 -5.20 -14.24
C GLN A 269 0.87 -6.00 -15.44
N GLY A 270 2.16 -5.80 -15.72
CA GLY A 270 2.86 -6.41 -16.85
C GLY A 270 2.90 -7.94 -16.75
N VAL A 271 2.70 -8.62 -17.88
CA VAL A 271 2.70 -10.10 -17.97
C VAL A 271 4.08 -10.66 -17.57
N GLY A 272 5.16 -9.97 -17.93
CA GLY A 272 6.54 -10.35 -17.57
C GLY A 272 7.08 -9.78 -16.26
N ALA A 273 6.30 -9.00 -15.49
CA ALA A 273 6.82 -8.39 -14.27
C ALA A 273 6.91 -9.40 -13.12
N CYS A 274 7.97 -9.32 -12.33
CA CYS A 274 8.25 -10.21 -11.20
C CYS A 274 7.76 -9.59 -9.88
N SER A 275 7.14 -10.39 -8.99
CA SER A 275 6.70 -9.97 -7.66
C SER A 275 7.66 -10.35 -6.52
N ALA A 276 8.83 -10.91 -6.86
CA ALA A 276 9.93 -11.15 -5.93
C ALA A 276 11.12 -10.21 -6.21
N PHE A 277 11.75 -9.68 -5.16
CA PHE A 277 13.03 -8.99 -5.27
C PHE A 277 14.14 -10.01 -5.56
N ARG A 278 14.67 -9.96 -6.78
CA ARG A 278 15.82 -10.76 -7.24
C ARG A 278 17.07 -9.89 -7.14
N MET A 279 18.02 -10.26 -6.30
CA MET A 279 19.33 -9.59 -6.23
C MET A 279 20.17 -9.94 -7.47
N PHE A 280 20.20 -11.23 -7.80
CA PHE A 280 20.72 -11.71 -9.07
C PHE A 280 19.64 -12.46 -9.83
N GLN A 281 19.59 -12.24 -11.13
CA GLN A 281 19.09 -13.27 -12.04
C GLN A 281 20.16 -14.34 -12.21
N GLY A 282 19.76 -15.55 -12.60
CA GLY A 282 20.72 -16.61 -12.80
C GLY A 282 20.11 -17.87 -13.40
N TRP A 283 20.98 -18.75 -13.88
CA TRP A 283 20.61 -20.07 -14.36
C TRP A 283 21.68 -21.11 -14.06
N LEU A 284 21.21 -22.33 -13.78
CA LEU A 284 22.05 -23.51 -13.69
C LEU A 284 22.14 -24.17 -15.07
N SER A 285 23.36 -24.46 -15.52
CA SER A 285 23.59 -25.12 -16.80
C SER A 285 23.30 -26.62 -16.72
N LEU A 286 22.65 -27.15 -17.75
CA LEU A 286 22.44 -28.58 -17.96
C LEU A 286 23.13 -29.09 -19.25
N SER A 287 23.88 -28.23 -19.94
CA SER A 287 24.60 -28.57 -21.17
C SER A 287 25.95 -27.85 -21.25
N THR A 288 26.84 -28.34 -22.11
CA THR A 288 28.01 -27.55 -22.53
C THR A 288 27.54 -26.57 -23.59
N THR A 289 27.80 -25.28 -23.39
CA THR A 289 27.39 -24.20 -24.33
C THR A 289 28.43 -23.08 -24.33
N GLY A 290 28.93 -22.69 -25.50
CA GLY A 290 29.85 -21.56 -25.70
C GLY A 290 29.21 -20.32 -26.36
N PRO A 291 30.03 -19.28 -26.63
CA PRO A 291 29.65 -18.14 -27.47
C PRO A 291 29.06 -18.58 -28.81
N PHE A 292 28.02 -17.87 -29.27
CA PHE A 292 27.23 -18.17 -30.48
C PHE A 292 26.43 -19.48 -30.46
N GLU A 293 26.51 -20.30 -29.41
CA GLU A 293 25.77 -21.56 -29.27
C GLU A 293 24.41 -21.37 -28.59
N GLY A 294 23.72 -20.26 -28.87
CA GLY A 294 22.38 -20.00 -28.33
C GLY A 294 22.36 -19.50 -26.88
N THR A 295 23.50 -19.01 -26.37
CA THR A 295 23.73 -18.68 -24.96
C THR A 295 23.31 -17.24 -24.59
N LEU A 296 23.59 -16.83 -23.36
CA LEU A 296 23.39 -15.49 -22.81
C LEU A 296 24.53 -14.55 -23.25
N LEU A 297 24.18 -13.31 -23.58
CA LEU A 297 25.11 -12.17 -23.66
C LEU A 297 24.76 -11.16 -22.57
N VAL A 298 25.75 -10.43 -22.05
CA VAL A 298 25.57 -9.36 -21.05
C VAL A 298 26.37 -8.12 -21.42
N ASN A 299 26.00 -6.96 -20.87
CA ASN A 299 26.81 -5.76 -20.90
C ASN A 299 27.52 -5.54 -19.55
N PRO A 300 28.82 -5.88 -19.41
CA PRO A 300 29.52 -5.88 -18.13
C PRO A 300 30.07 -4.48 -17.75
N LEU A 301 29.18 -3.48 -17.82
CA LEU A 301 29.39 -2.07 -17.45
C LEU A 301 28.60 -1.66 -16.18
N LEU A 302 27.66 -2.51 -15.74
CA LEU A 302 26.76 -2.33 -14.59
C LEU A 302 26.34 -0.87 -14.36
N ALA A 303 26.88 -0.21 -13.33
CA ALA A 303 26.47 1.12 -12.88
C ALA A 303 26.52 2.19 -13.99
N LYS A 304 27.50 2.10 -14.90
CA LYS A 304 27.65 3.06 -16.00
C LYS A 304 26.59 2.88 -17.08
N ALA A 305 26.22 1.63 -17.37
CA ALA A 305 25.14 1.34 -18.29
C ALA A 305 23.78 1.73 -17.69
N THR A 306 23.57 1.46 -16.40
CA THR A 306 22.40 1.90 -15.63
C THR A 306 22.25 3.42 -15.67
N ALA A 307 23.27 4.17 -15.28
CA ALA A 307 23.27 5.63 -15.37
C ALA A 307 23.03 6.13 -16.80
N TYR A 308 23.59 5.45 -17.81
CA TYR A 308 23.43 5.84 -19.20
C TYR A 308 21.99 5.70 -19.69
N TYR A 309 21.34 4.53 -19.53
CA TYR A 309 19.97 4.39 -20.02
C TYR A 309 18.99 5.26 -19.22
N LEU A 310 19.25 5.51 -17.93
CA LEU A 310 18.45 6.42 -17.10
C LEU A 310 18.56 7.88 -17.55
N LEU A 311 19.76 8.34 -17.93
CA LEU A 311 20.01 9.71 -18.39
C LEU A 311 19.71 9.92 -19.88
N ARG A 312 19.77 8.86 -20.71
CA ARG A 312 19.55 8.94 -22.17
C ARG A 312 18.28 9.69 -22.59
N PRO A 313 17.11 9.55 -21.94
CA PRO A 313 15.88 10.29 -22.29
C PRO A 313 15.99 11.82 -22.21
N PHE A 314 16.96 12.37 -21.48
CA PHE A 314 17.08 13.81 -21.24
C PHE A 314 17.91 14.54 -22.30
N PHE A 315 18.54 13.81 -23.23
CA PHE A 315 19.49 14.36 -24.20
C PHE A 315 19.07 14.06 -25.65
N SER A 316 19.21 15.04 -26.51
CA SER A 316 19.00 14.95 -27.96
C SER A 316 20.32 15.17 -28.72
N PRO A 317 20.54 14.50 -29.88
CA PRO A 317 21.65 14.81 -30.76
C PRO A 317 21.36 16.06 -31.59
N LYS A 318 22.34 16.96 -31.71
CA LYS A 318 22.30 18.20 -32.50
C LYS A 318 22.40 17.96 -34.01
N ARG A 319 23.03 16.84 -34.40
CA ARG A 319 23.36 16.48 -35.79
C ARG A 319 23.16 14.98 -35.99
N GLY A 320 22.76 14.58 -37.21
CA GLY A 320 22.66 13.17 -37.63
C GLY A 320 21.30 12.50 -37.37
N VAL A 321 20.27 13.25 -36.99
CA VAL A 321 18.89 12.77 -36.87
C VAL A 321 17.95 13.87 -37.39
N ASP A 322 16.84 13.49 -38.02
CA ASP A 322 15.88 14.46 -38.55
C ASP A 322 15.19 15.24 -37.41
N PRO A 323 14.80 16.52 -37.61
CA PRO A 323 14.13 17.31 -36.59
C PRO A 323 12.86 16.64 -36.06
N GLY A 324 12.87 16.23 -34.79
CA GLY A 324 11.77 15.54 -34.11
C GLY A 324 11.86 14.01 -34.12
N ALA A 325 12.79 13.42 -34.86
CA ALA A 325 13.09 11.99 -34.78
C ALA A 325 13.99 11.67 -33.56
N GLN A 326 13.73 10.54 -32.92
CA GLN A 326 14.36 10.13 -31.64
C GLN A 326 15.16 8.82 -31.73
N THR A 327 15.19 8.25 -32.93
CA THR A 327 16.01 7.11 -33.35
C THR A 327 16.89 7.55 -34.52
N THR A 328 18.14 7.08 -34.56
CA THR A 328 19.06 7.31 -35.69
C THR A 328 19.06 6.13 -36.66
N SER A 329 19.74 6.25 -37.80
CA SER A 329 19.94 5.14 -38.74
C SER A 329 21.14 4.27 -38.33
N GLU A 330 21.15 2.99 -38.71
CA GLU A 330 22.24 2.05 -38.40
C GLU A 330 23.62 2.61 -38.83
N ALA A 331 23.69 3.22 -40.01
CA ALA A 331 24.90 3.81 -40.58
C ALA A 331 25.52 4.92 -39.71
N LEU A 332 24.72 5.62 -38.89
CA LEU A 332 25.18 6.72 -38.04
C LEU A 332 25.45 6.29 -36.59
N THR A 333 24.81 5.23 -36.09
CA THR A 333 24.97 4.76 -34.69
C THR A 333 26.41 4.56 -34.22
N ASN A 334 27.31 4.19 -35.14
CA ASN A 334 28.72 3.90 -34.85
C ASN A 334 29.69 5.00 -35.31
N SER A 335 29.19 6.15 -35.81
CA SER A 335 30.04 7.25 -36.27
C SER A 335 30.66 8.00 -35.10
N ALA A 336 31.98 8.24 -35.16
CA ALA A 336 32.70 9.01 -34.15
C ALA A 336 32.13 10.42 -33.97
N ASP A 337 31.73 11.08 -35.07
CA ASP A 337 31.14 12.44 -35.05
C ASP A 337 29.74 12.46 -34.43
N PHE A 338 29.00 11.35 -34.54
CA PHE A 338 27.67 11.20 -33.96
C PHE A 338 27.75 10.90 -32.44
N LEU A 339 28.73 10.10 -32.04
CA LEU A 339 29.05 9.71 -30.66
C LEU A 339 29.96 10.72 -29.92
N ALA A 340 30.30 11.83 -30.57
CA ALA A 340 31.10 12.90 -29.98
C ALA A 340 30.28 13.65 -28.93
N SER A 341 30.87 13.93 -27.76
CA SER A 341 30.13 14.53 -26.64
C SER A 341 29.55 15.90 -26.96
N ASP A 342 30.18 16.66 -27.88
CA ASP A 342 29.68 17.96 -28.35
C ASP A 342 28.41 17.84 -29.22
N ASN A 343 28.15 16.66 -29.80
CA ASN A 343 26.97 16.39 -30.61
C ASN A 343 25.69 16.26 -29.77
N TRP A 344 25.78 16.17 -28.44
CA TRP A 344 24.62 15.95 -27.58
C TRP A 344 24.33 17.18 -26.73
N GLU A 345 23.05 17.47 -26.52
CA GLU A 345 22.58 18.50 -25.58
C GLU A 345 21.37 18.03 -24.81
N MET A 346 21.22 18.57 -23.60
CA MET A 346 20.06 18.30 -22.76
C MET A 346 18.85 19.08 -23.29
N ASP A 347 17.71 18.41 -23.44
CA ASP A 347 16.47 19.02 -23.93
C ASP A 347 16.05 20.20 -23.03
N THR A 348 15.90 21.39 -23.61
CA THR A 348 15.48 22.60 -22.86
C THR A 348 14.04 22.52 -22.38
N THR A 349 13.19 21.85 -23.16
CA THR A 349 11.83 21.47 -22.78
C THR A 349 11.76 19.95 -22.92
N GLN A 350 11.56 19.25 -21.80
CA GLN A 350 11.50 17.80 -21.83
C GLN A 350 10.32 17.31 -22.68
N ASN A 351 10.54 16.22 -23.40
CA ASN A 351 9.54 15.54 -24.21
C ASN A 351 9.14 14.20 -23.57
N ALA A 352 8.08 13.57 -24.06
CA ALA A 352 7.57 12.30 -23.55
C ALA A 352 8.29 11.04 -24.07
N TRP A 353 9.45 11.19 -24.72
CA TRP A 353 10.24 10.03 -25.13
C TRP A 353 11.06 9.51 -23.95
N VAL A 354 10.96 8.21 -23.70
CA VAL A 354 11.75 7.47 -22.71
C VAL A 354 12.32 6.26 -23.43
N HIS A 355 13.60 6.34 -23.83
CA HIS A 355 14.20 5.42 -24.80
C HIS A 355 14.13 3.95 -24.36
N GLY A 356 13.33 3.15 -25.08
CA GLY A 356 13.13 1.72 -24.84
C GLY A 356 12.22 1.36 -23.66
N ALA A 357 11.68 2.34 -22.93
CA ALA A 357 10.74 2.09 -21.85
C ALA A 357 9.30 2.01 -22.40
N THR A 358 8.62 0.92 -22.09
CA THR A 358 7.21 0.69 -22.43
C THR A 358 6.43 0.26 -21.17
N PRO A 359 5.29 0.89 -20.83
CA PRO A 359 4.44 0.48 -19.71
C PRO A 359 4.01 -0.99 -19.80
N GLY A 360 4.18 -1.75 -18.70
CA GLY A 360 3.74 -3.15 -18.61
C GLY A 360 4.60 -4.16 -19.41
N ARG A 361 5.76 -3.73 -19.93
CA ARG A 361 6.75 -4.54 -20.66
C ARG A 361 8.14 -4.34 -20.04
N GLY A 362 9.13 -5.16 -20.41
CA GLY A 362 10.52 -4.98 -20.00
C GLY A 362 11.18 -3.70 -20.57
N GLN A 363 12.28 -3.25 -19.97
CA GLN A 363 13.09 -2.16 -20.51
C GLN A 363 13.94 -2.70 -21.67
N GLU A 364 13.66 -2.30 -22.90
CA GLU A 364 14.42 -2.72 -24.08
C GLU A 364 15.57 -1.75 -24.38
N LEU A 365 16.67 -2.26 -24.95
CA LEU A 365 17.81 -1.46 -25.38
C LEU A 365 18.28 -1.90 -26.77
N SER A 366 18.44 -0.93 -27.67
CA SER A 366 19.00 -1.14 -29.00
C SER A 366 20.10 -0.12 -29.29
N HIS A 367 20.98 -0.43 -30.23
CA HIS A 367 22.00 0.49 -30.73
C HIS A 367 21.42 1.77 -31.37
N LEU A 368 20.17 1.73 -31.86
CA LEU A 368 19.46 2.90 -32.41
C LEU A 368 19.01 3.88 -31.32
N LEU A 369 18.63 3.36 -30.14
CA LEU A 369 18.16 4.12 -28.99
C LEU A 369 19.33 4.52 -28.06
N HIS A 370 20.31 3.63 -27.89
CA HIS A 370 21.40 3.70 -26.93
C HIS A 370 22.78 3.61 -27.63
N PRO A 371 23.10 4.52 -28.57
CA PRO A 371 24.24 4.36 -29.48
C PRO A 371 25.59 4.31 -28.76
N HIS A 372 25.82 5.14 -27.72
CA HIS A 372 27.09 5.14 -26.98
C HIS A 372 27.37 3.87 -26.18
N LEU A 373 26.36 3.03 -25.89
CA LEU A 373 26.63 1.73 -25.28
C LEU A 373 27.29 0.77 -26.28
N ASN A 374 27.22 1.01 -27.59
CA ASN A 374 27.79 0.17 -28.64
C ASN A 374 27.38 -1.31 -28.49
N LEU A 375 26.09 -1.57 -28.24
CA LEU A 375 25.55 -2.90 -27.91
C LEU A 375 25.79 -3.97 -28.98
N GLN A 376 26.16 -3.58 -30.21
CA GLN A 376 26.59 -4.52 -31.25
C GLN A 376 27.96 -5.17 -30.95
N LYS A 377 28.78 -4.57 -30.07
CA LYS A 377 30.12 -5.05 -29.71
C LYS A 377 30.30 -5.25 -28.20
N SER A 378 29.63 -4.43 -27.37
CA SER A 378 29.76 -4.45 -25.91
C SER A 378 28.81 -5.43 -25.20
N MET A 379 27.94 -6.11 -25.96
CA MET A 379 27.23 -7.30 -25.49
C MET A 379 28.18 -8.49 -25.63
N ILE A 380 28.66 -8.98 -24.50
CA ILE A 380 29.67 -10.04 -24.40
C ILE A 380 28.99 -11.37 -24.11
N HIS A 381 29.25 -12.38 -24.93
CA HIS A 381 28.79 -13.74 -24.68
C HIS A 381 29.38 -14.29 -23.38
N MET A 382 28.60 -15.08 -22.64
CA MET A 382 29.14 -15.92 -21.57
C MET A 382 30.34 -16.76 -22.06
N PRO A 383 31.36 -16.98 -21.21
CA PRO A 383 32.38 -17.99 -21.49
C PRO A 383 31.72 -19.37 -21.61
N THR A 384 32.42 -20.34 -22.19
CA THR A 384 31.88 -21.71 -22.29
C THR A 384 31.51 -22.24 -20.91
N VAL A 385 30.23 -22.55 -20.72
CA VAL A 385 29.68 -23.21 -19.53
C VAL A 385 29.60 -24.71 -19.75
N ARG A 386 29.65 -25.48 -18.65
CA ARG A 386 29.45 -26.92 -18.59
C ARG A 386 28.23 -27.27 -17.74
N PRO A 387 27.65 -28.47 -17.85
CA PRO A 387 26.60 -28.92 -16.95
C PRO A 387 27.05 -28.77 -15.48
N GLY A 388 26.21 -28.17 -14.65
CA GLY A 388 26.49 -27.91 -13.24
C GLY A 388 27.18 -26.58 -12.90
N ASP A 389 27.62 -25.82 -13.91
CA ASP A 389 28.01 -24.41 -13.72
C ASP A 389 26.77 -23.54 -13.48
N TYR A 390 26.90 -22.54 -12.60
CA TYR A 390 25.87 -21.53 -12.33
C TYR A 390 26.30 -20.15 -12.83
N VAL A 391 25.47 -19.52 -13.66
CA VAL A 391 25.69 -18.16 -14.17
C VAL A 391 24.75 -17.20 -13.45
N SER A 392 25.26 -16.06 -13.02
CA SER A 392 24.49 -15.03 -12.31
C SER A 392 24.79 -13.63 -12.83
N TRP A 393 23.77 -12.77 -12.90
CA TRP A 393 23.91 -11.35 -13.19
C TRP A 393 23.00 -10.48 -12.31
N HIS A 394 23.53 -9.35 -11.88
CA HIS A 394 22.86 -8.35 -11.05
C HIS A 394 21.61 -7.83 -11.77
N CYS A 395 20.53 -7.56 -11.03
CA CYS A 395 19.20 -7.25 -11.57
C CYS A 395 19.14 -6.08 -12.58
N ASP A 396 19.98 -5.06 -12.44
CA ASP A 396 20.08 -3.92 -13.39
C ASP A 396 20.99 -4.17 -14.62
N THR A 397 21.58 -5.36 -14.78
CA THR A 397 22.51 -5.67 -15.88
C THR A 397 21.76 -5.91 -17.20
N ILE A 398 22.16 -5.20 -18.26
CA ILE A 398 21.63 -5.42 -19.60
C ILE A 398 22.08 -6.80 -20.09
N HIS A 399 21.14 -7.59 -20.58
CA HIS A 399 21.40 -8.93 -21.08
C HIS A 399 20.54 -9.25 -22.31
N SER A 400 20.95 -10.23 -23.11
CA SER A 400 20.26 -10.69 -24.32
C SER A 400 20.53 -12.17 -24.57
N VAL A 401 19.81 -12.76 -25.51
CA VAL A 401 20.05 -14.15 -25.95
C VAL A 401 20.58 -14.13 -27.39
N ASP A 402 21.47 -15.06 -27.72
CA ASP A 402 22.00 -15.25 -29.07
C ASP A 402 20.87 -15.25 -30.13
N LYS A 403 21.00 -14.46 -31.20
CA LYS A 403 19.99 -14.39 -32.27
C LYS A 403 19.78 -15.73 -32.97
N THR A 404 20.80 -16.58 -33.03
CA THR A 404 20.73 -17.90 -33.65
C THR A 404 21.61 -18.86 -32.88
N HIS A 405 21.13 -20.09 -32.65
CA HIS A 405 21.93 -21.14 -32.04
C HIS A 405 22.85 -21.83 -33.07
N ALA A 406 24.11 -21.41 -33.18
CA ALA A 406 25.09 -21.97 -34.14
C ALA A 406 25.83 -23.23 -33.65
N GLY A 407 25.63 -23.64 -32.40
CA GLY A 407 26.23 -24.85 -31.80
C GLY A 407 25.66 -26.17 -32.33
N LYS A 408 26.25 -27.29 -31.90
CA LYS A 408 25.94 -28.65 -32.40
C LYS A 408 24.99 -29.49 -31.52
N SER A 409 24.82 -29.11 -30.26
CA SER A 409 23.96 -29.74 -29.26
C SER A 409 23.02 -28.70 -28.65
N ASP A 410 22.02 -29.12 -27.89
CA ASP A 410 21.05 -28.20 -27.28
C ASP A 410 21.62 -27.42 -26.07
N SER A 411 21.31 -26.12 -26.01
CA SER A 411 21.60 -25.23 -24.88
C SER A 411 20.49 -25.32 -23.83
N SER A 412 20.74 -26.09 -22.78
CA SER A 412 19.79 -26.44 -21.73
C SER A 412 20.12 -25.75 -20.41
N VAL A 413 19.17 -25.01 -19.84
CA VAL A 413 19.35 -24.28 -18.58
C VAL A 413 18.07 -24.27 -17.73
N LEU A 414 18.24 -24.25 -16.39
CA LEU A 414 17.17 -23.99 -15.42
C LEU A 414 17.26 -22.55 -14.94
N TYR A 415 16.19 -21.77 -15.05
CA TYR A 415 16.18 -20.41 -14.49
C TYR A 415 16.00 -20.49 -12.96
N ILE A 416 17.00 -20.00 -12.24
CA ILE A 416 17.08 -20.01 -10.77
C ILE A 416 17.80 -18.72 -10.33
N PRO A 417 17.08 -17.64 -10.00
CA PRO A 417 17.69 -16.40 -9.50
C PRO A 417 18.20 -16.55 -8.06
N ALA A 418 18.96 -15.57 -7.56
CA ALA A 418 19.28 -15.44 -6.14
C ALA A 418 18.38 -14.37 -5.51
N CYS A 419 17.49 -14.80 -4.62
CA CYS A 419 16.49 -13.97 -3.94
C CYS A 419 16.76 -13.96 -2.43
N PRO A 420 16.95 -12.80 -1.79
CA PRO A 420 17.16 -12.73 -0.33
C PRO A 420 15.85 -12.93 0.43
N MET A 421 15.95 -13.23 1.72
CA MET A 421 14.79 -13.17 2.61
C MET A 421 14.41 -11.71 2.89
N THR A 422 13.17 -11.35 2.55
CA THR A 422 12.53 -10.04 2.80
C THR A 422 11.04 -10.26 3.06
N GLU A 423 10.32 -9.24 3.54
CA GLU A 423 8.86 -9.29 3.70
C GLU A 423 8.13 -9.68 2.41
N ASP A 424 8.38 -8.99 1.29
CA ASP A 424 7.72 -9.28 0.02
C ASP A 424 8.08 -10.66 -0.54
N ASN A 425 9.33 -11.11 -0.35
CA ASN A 425 9.75 -12.43 -0.79
C ASN A 425 9.15 -13.55 0.09
N ALA A 426 8.97 -13.33 1.38
CA ALA A 426 8.21 -14.23 2.26
C ALA A 426 6.73 -14.30 1.83
N ASN A 427 6.11 -13.16 1.54
CA ASN A 427 4.74 -13.07 1.01
C ASN A 427 4.62 -13.77 -0.36
N TYR A 428 5.64 -13.72 -1.20
CA TYR A 428 5.73 -14.48 -2.45
C TYR A 428 5.81 -15.99 -2.20
N LEU A 429 6.65 -16.45 -1.25
CA LEU A 429 6.75 -17.87 -0.90
C LEU A 429 5.41 -18.49 -0.48
N VAL A 430 4.56 -17.76 0.26
CA VAL A 430 3.21 -18.24 0.63
C VAL A 430 2.38 -18.57 -0.62
N ARG A 431 2.40 -17.69 -1.64
CA ARG A 431 1.72 -17.92 -2.92
C ARG A 431 2.36 -19.06 -3.71
N GLN A 432 3.69 -19.10 -3.74
CA GLN A 432 4.46 -20.15 -4.44
C GLN A 432 4.16 -21.54 -3.88
N ARG A 433 4.16 -21.68 -2.55
CA ARG A 433 3.80 -22.92 -1.84
C ARG A 433 2.43 -23.43 -2.26
N GLN A 434 1.43 -22.54 -2.29
CA GLN A 434 0.07 -22.90 -2.68
C GLN A 434 0.00 -23.40 -4.13
N ASN A 435 0.74 -22.77 -5.03
CA ASN A 435 0.77 -23.16 -6.44
C ASN A 435 1.51 -24.49 -6.64
N PHE A 436 2.62 -24.73 -5.93
CA PHE A 436 3.33 -26.01 -5.91
C PHE A 436 2.46 -27.17 -5.39
N VAL A 437 1.75 -26.97 -4.27
CA VAL A 437 0.81 -27.97 -3.71
C VAL A 437 -0.28 -28.33 -4.72
N ASN A 438 -0.82 -27.35 -5.45
CA ASN A 438 -1.81 -27.60 -6.50
C ASN A 438 -1.18 -28.15 -7.80
N GLY A 439 0.08 -27.84 -8.08
CA GLY A 439 0.76 -28.08 -9.36
C GLY A 439 0.48 -27.01 -10.42
N THR A 440 -0.28 -25.96 -10.10
CA THR A 440 -0.58 -24.84 -11.00
C THR A 440 0.67 -23.98 -11.26
N PRO A 441 0.73 -23.17 -12.32
CA PRO A 441 1.89 -22.32 -12.62
C PRO A 441 2.32 -21.44 -11.43
N SER A 442 3.61 -21.13 -11.34
CA SER A 442 4.17 -20.24 -10.30
C SER A 442 3.51 -18.84 -10.30
N PRO A 443 3.42 -18.11 -9.16
CA PRO A 443 2.50 -16.96 -9.02
C PRO A 443 2.66 -15.81 -10.02
N ASP A 444 3.88 -15.61 -10.55
CA ASP A 444 4.19 -14.57 -11.54
C ASP A 444 3.85 -15.00 -12.98
N PHE A 445 3.46 -16.26 -13.18
CA PHE A 445 3.13 -16.84 -14.47
C PHE A 445 1.61 -17.04 -14.57
N GLY A 446 1.06 -16.70 -15.74
CA GLY A 446 -0.39 -16.65 -15.94
C GLY A 446 -1.10 -18.01 -15.79
N GLY A 447 -2.43 -17.94 -15.63
CA GLY A 447 -3.25 -19.10 -15.29
C GLY A 447 -3.24 -20.27 -16.28
N GLY A 448 -3.64 -21.44 -15.76
CA GLY A 448 -3.69 -22.72 -16.45
C GLY A 448 -3.60 -23.87 -15.44
N ILE A 449 -3.73 -25.11 -15.91
CA ILE A 449 -3.58 -26.31 -15.05
C ILE A 449 -2.11 -26.55 -14.63
N GLY A 450 -1.15 -26.08 -15.44
CA GLY A 450 0.27 -26.28 -15.20
C GLY A 450 0.61 -27.77 -15.17
N GLU A 451 1.26 -28.20 -14.10
CA GLU A 451 1.65 -29.58 -13.85
C GLU A 451 0.65 -30.30 -12.91
N SER A 452 -0.57 -29.79 -12.74
CA SER A 452 -1.56 -30.40 -11.82
C SER A 452 -1.87 -31.86 -12.15
N GLU A 453 -1.79 -32.22 -13.43
CA GLU A 453 -2.10 -33.54 -14.00
C GLU A 453 -0.84 -34.30 -14.46
N HIS A 454 0.36 -33.82 -14.15
CA HIS A 454 1.59 -34.45 -14.64
C HIS A 454 1.94 -35.76 -13.92
N VAL A 455 2.24 -36.78 -14.71
CA VAL A 455 2.82 -38.04 -14.25
C VAL A 455 4.23 -37.79 -13.73
N GLY A 456 4.56 -38.34 -12.56
CA GLY A 456 5.88 -38.21 -11.93
C GLY A 456 6.14 -36.88 -11.19
N ARG A 457 5.11 -36.04 -11.01
CA ARG A 457 5.24 -34.79 -10.23
C ARG A 457 5.46 -35.09 -8.74
N ILE A 458 6.44 -34.41 -8.15
CA ILE A 458 6.72 -34.44 -6.70
C ILE A 458 5.62 -33.71 -5.93
N LYS A 459 5.27 -34.19 -4.73
CA LYS A 459 4.35 -33.53 -3.80
C LYS A 459 5.11 -32.86 -2.65
N ALA A 460 4.42 -32.01 -1.89
CA ALA A 460 5.00 -31.38 -0.70
C ALA A 460 5.44 -32.37 0.38
N GLU A 461 4.74 -33.49 0.55
CA GLU A 461 5.10 -34.57 1.51
C GLU A 461 6.46 -35.23 1.19
N ASP A 462 6.84 -35.29 -0.10
CA ASP A 462 8.08 -35.92 -0.56
C ASP A 462 9.30 -34.97 -0.50
N MET A 463 9.09 -33.65 -0.35
CA MET A 463 10.13 -32.64 -0.49
C MET A 463 11.23 -32.75 0.56
N HIS A 464 10.90 -33.10 1.81
CA HIS A 464 11.90 -33.26 2.86
C HIS A 464 12.89 -34.40 2.53
N ALA A 465 12.41 -35.51 1.95
CA ALA A 465 13.28 -36.59 1.49
C ALA A 465 14.08 -36.21 0.23
N LEU A 466 13.63 -35.21 -0.54
CA LEU A 466 14.27 -34.77 -1.78
C LEU A 466 15.38 -33.73 -1.55
N VAL A 467 15.18 -32.77 -0.63
CA VAL A 467 16.07 -31.60 -0.45
C VAL A 467 16.42 -31.26 1.01
N GLY A 468 15.89 -31.99 2.00
CA GLY A 468 16.13 -31.75 3.42
C GLY A 468 15.56 -30.43 3.96
N ASP A 469 15.87 -30.10 5.22
CA ASP A 469 15.32 -28.94 5.93
C ASP A 469 15.58 -27.61 5.21
N GLU A 470 16.83 -27.34 4.81
CA GLU A 470 17.21 -26.07 4.16
C GLU A 470 16.50 -25.87 2.82
N GLY A 471 16.37 -26.93 2.00
CA GLY A 471 15.62 -26.87 0.76
C GLY A 471 14.12 -26.66 0.99
N CYS A 472 13.55 -27.27 2.03
CA CYS A 472 12.16 -27.05 2.43
C CYS A 472 11.92 -25.61 2.93
N ARG A 473 12.83 -25.05 3.74
CA ARG A 473 12.81 -23.65 4.20
C ARG A 473 12.89 -22.67 3.04
N ALA A 474 13.84 -22.86 2.12
CA ALA A 474 13.98 -22.05 0.91
C ALA A 474 12.72 -22.08 0.03
N MET A 475 12.04 -23.22 -0.05
CA MET A 475 10.77 -23.38 -0.78
C MET A 475 9.52 -22.86 -0.02
N GLY A 476 9.66 -22.43 1.24
CA GLY A 476 8.55 -22.00 2.10
C GLY A 476 7.70 -23.14 2.66
N LEU A 477 8.18 -24.39 2.58
CA LEU A 477 7.50 -25.61 3.06
C LEU A 477 7.75 -25.89 4.55
N GLN A 478 8.73 -25.21 5.15
CA GLN A 478 9.11 -25.36 6.54
C GLN A 478 9.43 -23.99 7.15
N GLU A 479 9.21 -23.85 8.45
CA GLU A 479 9.50 -22.62 9.19
C GLU A 479 11.02 -22.34 9.21
N TRP A 480 11.38 -21.07 9.03
CA TRP A 480 12.71 -20.57 9.34
C TRP A 480 12.86 -20.40 10.85
N ASP A 481 14.07 -20.64 11.35
CA ASP A 481 14.41 -20.35 12.75
C ASP A 481 14.45 -18.82 12.96
N SER A 482 13.60 -18.32 13.86
CA SER A 482 13.46 -16.91 14.19
C SER A 482 14.66 -16.33 14.95
N ASP A 483 15.44 -17.18 15.61
CA ASP A 483 16.61 -16.77 16.37
C ASP A 483 17.92 -16.92 15.56
N ALA A 484 17.82 -17.40 14.31
CA ALA A 484 18.95 -17.55 13.41
C ALA A 484 19.68 -16.22 13.13
N ALA A 485 21.01 -16.30 13.03
CA ALA A 485 21.90 -15.14 12.95
C ALA A 485 21.78 -14.32 11.64
N GLY A 486 20.74 -13.50 11.56
CA GLY A 486 20.33 -12.69 10.41
C GLY A 486 18.82 -12.47 10.30
N LEU A 487 18.01 -13.19 11.08
CA LEU A 487 16.54 -13.12 11.10
C LEU A 487 15.97 -12.60 12.43
N GLY A 488 16.74 -11.76 13.14
CA GLY A 488 16.39 -11.26 14.49
C GLY A 488 15.14 -10.35 14.56
N PRO A 489 14.93 -9.59 15.65
CA PRO A 489 13.63 -8.99 16.04
C PRO A 489 12.86 -8.20 14.96
N VAL A 490 13.54 -7.65 13.96
CA VAL A 490 12.94 -6.96 12.80
C VAL A 490 12.05 -7.90 11.96
N PHE A 491 12.33 -9.21 11.97
CA PHE A 491 11.57 -10.24 11.25
C PHE A 491 10.50 -10.95 12.10
N PHE A 492 10.35 -10.66 13.40
CA PHE A 492 9.35 -11.33 14.26
C PHE A 492 7.90 -11.33 13.68
N PRO A 493 7.39 -10.23 13.07
CA PRO A 493 6.08 -10.21 12.41
C PRO A 493 5.98 -11.08 11.14
N LEU A 494 7.12 -11.47 10.55
CA LEU A 494 7.23 -12.23 9.30
C LEU A 494 7.39 -13.73 9.58
N LEU A 495 8.02 -14.08 10.68
CA LEU A 495 8.16 -15.47 11.13
C LEU A 495 6.86 -15.98 11.77
N SER A 496 6.06 -15.10 12.39
CA SER A 496 4.70 -15.44 12.81
C SER A 496 3.77 -15.75 11.64
N LEU A 497 3.94 -15.14 10.46
CA LEU A 497 3.22 -15.50 9.23
C LEU A 497 3.50 -16.94 8.76
N PHE A 498 4.70 -17.47 9.03
CA PHE A 498 4.99 -18.90 8.85
C PHE A 498 4.36 -19.74 9.97
N ALA A 499 4.52 -19.33 11.24
CA ALA A 499 4.01 -20.04 12.41
C ALA A 499 2.46 -20.07 12.54
N ILE A 500 1.72 -19.16 11.90
CA ILE A 500 0.25 -19.19 11.84
C ILE A 500 -0.29 -20.44 11.11
N ASN A 501 0.56 -21.20 10.40
CA ASN A 501 0.18 -22.46 9.76
C ASN A 501 0.35 -23.72 10.66
N LYS A 502 0.76 -23.58 11.92
CA LYS A 502 1.17 -24.72 12.77
C LYS A 502 0.02 -25.61 13.26
N HIS A 503 -1.22 -25.23 13.04
CA HIS A 503 -2.41 -26.00 13.41
C HIS A 503 -2.83 -27.07 12.36
N LEU A 504 -1.92 -27.91 11.80
CA LEU A 504 -2.27 -29.12 10.97
C LEU A 504 -1.40 -30.47 11.04
N THR A 505 -1.56 -31.46 11.98
CA THR A 505 -1.06 -32.91 11.86
C THR A 505 -1.67 -34.19 12.62
N LEU A 506 -1.91 -34.30 13.96
CA LEU A 506 -2.53 -35.46 14.73
C LEU A 506 -4.07 -35.39 14.86
N ILE A 507 -4.88 -36.43 14.68
CA ILE A 507 -4.80 -37.74 15.35
C ILE A 507 -4.91 -38.88 14.31
N TYR A 508 -4.36 -40.06 14.65
CA TYR A 508 -4.76 -41.32 14.01
C TYR A 508 -5.05 -42.41 15.05
N VAL A 509 -5.83 -43.39 14.60
CA VAL A 509 -6.21 -44.68 15.19
C VAL A 509 -7.57 -44.69 15.90
N ILE A 510 -8.60 -45.11 15.15
CA ILE A 510 -9.58 -46.09 15.63
C ILE A 510 -9.65 -47.22 14.59
N ASP A 511 -9.82 -48.43 15.12
CA ASP A 511 -9.74 -49.72 14.45
C ASP A 511 -10.94 -49.99 13.52
N SER A 512 -10.76 -50.91 12.58
CA SER A 512 -11.81 -51.34 11.65
C SER A 512 -12.70 -52.42 12.27
N ASP A 513 -13.84 -52.03 12.83
CA ASP A 513 -15.12 -52.77 12.71
C ASP A 513 -16.26 -52.05 13.44
N ARG A 514 -17.52 -52.30 13.00
CA ARG A 514 -18.81 -51.81 13.54
C ARG A 514 -19.25 -50.40 13.14
N VAL A 515 -19.83 -50.31 11.94
CA VAL A 515 -21.07 -49.53 11.77
C VAL A 515 -22.17 -50.20 12.60
N VAL A 516 -22.55 -49.62 13.73
CA VAL A 516 -23.77 -50.02 14.46
C VAL A 516 -24.44 -48.78 15.05
N CYS A 517 -25.63 -48.45 14.55
CA CYS A 517 -26.55 -47.56 15.24
C CYS A 517 -27.00 -48.22 16.54
N TYR A 518 -26.80 -47.56 17.68
CA TYR A 518 -27.47 -47.93 18.93
C TYR A 518 -28.21 -46.73 19.52
N SER A 519 -29.48 -46.62 19.13
CA SER A 519 -30.48 -46.31 20.12
C SER A 519 -30.64 -47.53 21.04
N SER A 520 -30.40 -47.37 22.34
CA SER A 520 -31.21 -48.06 23.37
C SER A 520 -30.81 -47.67 24.78
N SER A 521 -31.84 -47.45 25.58
CA SER A 521 -31.79 -47.57 27.03
C SER A 521 -31.39 -48.99 27.50
N ARG A 522 -31.01 -49.07 28.78
CA ARG A 522 -30.92 -50.25 29.67
C ARG A 522 -29.69 -51.20 29.61
N GLN A 523 -28.96 -51.10 30.73
CA GLN A 523 -28.61 -52.20 31.66
C GLN A 523 -27.53 -53.24 31.29
N THR A 524 -26.43 -53.18 32.06
CA THR A 524 -25.75 -54.29 32.78
C THR A 524 -25.43 -55.57 31.99
N SER A 525 -24.17 -56.01 31.93
CA SER A 525 -23.50 -56.61 33.10
C SER A 525 -22.10 -57.18 32.74
N GLU A 526 -21.35 -57.56 33.77
CA GLU A 526 -20.21 -58.51 33.76
C GLU A 526 -18.89 -58.15 33.04
N SER A 527 -18.07 -57.46 33.84
CA SER A 527 -16.62 -57.69 33.99
C SER A 527 -16.08 -59.06 33.55
N SER A 528 -14.93 -59.08 32.85
CA SER A 528 -13.62 -59.34 33.50
C SER A 528 -12.50 -59.71 32.50
N SER A 529 -11.49 -58.84 32.38
CA SER A 529 -10.05 -59.20 32.30
C SER A 529 -9.20 -57.97 31.97
N LEU A 530 -7.97 -57.95 32.49
CA LEU A 530 -6.90 -56.94 32.34
C LEU A 530 -6.88 -55.77 33.35
N ALA A 531 -6.93 -56.14 34.63
CA ALA A 531 -6.31 -55.34 35.71
C ALA A 531 -4.76 -55.41 35.61
N ALA A 532 -4.18 -54.66 34.67
CA ALA A 532 -2.73 -54.46 34.54
C ALA A 532 -2.40 -53.24 33.67
N ILE A 533 -2.69 -52.02 34.16
CA ILE A 533 -2.09 -50.69 33.85
C ILE A 533 -2.95 -49.66 34.63
N THR A 534 -2.73 -49.53 35.95
CA THR A 534 -3.40 -48.50 36.80
C THR A 534 -2.74 -48.39 38.18
N HIS A 535 -1.41 -48.21 38.24
CA HIS A 535 -0.74 -47.72 39.46
C HIS A 535 0.69 -47.22 39.19
N SER A 536 0.80 -46.04 38.57
CA SER A 536 1.94 -45.10 38.65
C SER A 536 1.71 -43.93 37.71
N LEU A 537 1.10 -42.84 38.20
CA LEU A 537 1.20 -41.46 37.70
C LEU A 537 0.32 -40.53 38.57
N SER A 538 0.65 -40.48 39.87
CA SER A 538 0.04 -39.55 40.84
C SER A 538 1.13 -38.73 41.55
N THR A 539 2.13 -38.31 40.78
CA THR A 539 3.22 -37.40 41.18
C THR A 539 3.85 -36.83 39.91
N LEU A 540 3.57 -35.56 39.59
CA LEU A 540 4.44 -34.59 38.90
C LEU A 540 3.67 -33.30 38.62
N THR A 541 3.46 -32.51 39.67
CA THR A 541 3.35 -31.05 39.54
C THR A 541 4.77 -30.49 39.53
N ASP A 542 5.39 -30.34 38.36
CA ASP A 542 6.44 -29.33 38.16
C ASP A 542 6.67 -29.03 36.67
N HIS A 543 7.38 -27.94 36.38
CA HIS A 543 7.52 -27.31 35.08
C HIS A 543 8.18 -28.16 33.96
N SER A 544 7.91 -27.73 32.72
CA SER A 544 8.57 -28.08 31.42
C SER A 544 8.03 -29.29 30.62
N ASN A 545 8.12 -29.15 29.29
CA ASN A 545 7.70 -30.07 28.23
C ASN A 545 6.20 -30.38 28.09
N SER A 546 5.54 -29.66 27.17
CA SER A 546 4.36 -30.17 26.45
C SER A 546 4.70 -30.34 24.97
N SER A 547 4.91 -31.60 24.56
CA SER A 547 5.07 -31.99 23.15
C SER A 547 3.86 -31.55 22.31
N PRO A 548 4.01 -31.37 20.97
CA PRO A 548 2.96 -30.74 20.18
C PRO A 548 1.65 -31.54 20.17
N VAL A 549 0.56 -30.88 20.56
CA VAL A 549 -0.78 -31.25 20.08
C VAL A 549 -0.80 -30.91 18.60
N ALA A 550 -0.49 -31.89 17.77
CA ALA A 550 -0.65 -31.76 16.34
C ALA A 550 -2.16 -31.87 15.97
N THR A 551 -2.48 -31.65 14.69
CA THR A 551 -3.83 -31.24 14.20
C THR A 551 -4.29 -31.87 12.84
N MET A 552 -4.53 -33.18 12.81
CA MET A 552 -4.92 -34.13 11.75
C MET A 552 -4.54 -33.84 10.26
N GLN A 553 -3.51 -34.54 9.75
CA GLN A 553 -3.33 -34.75 8.30
C GLN A 553 -4.11 -35.98 7.83
N ILE A 554 -4.88 -35.82 6.75
CA ILE A 554 -5.69 -36.90 6.18
C ILE A 554 -5.04 -37.36 4.85
N PRO A 555 -4.54 -38.61 4.75
CA PRO A 555 -3.81 -39.09 3.58
C PRO A 555 -4.65 -39.14 2.31
N LYS A 556 -4.00 -38.91 1.15
CA LYS A 556 -4.53 -39.32 -0.16
C LYS A 556 -4.46 -40.85 -0.31
N GLN A 557 -5.36 -41.56 0.34
CA GLN A 557 -5.65 -42.96 0.02
C GLN A 557 -7.11 -43.11 -0.42
N VAL A 558 -7.33 -44.09 -1.28
CA VAL A 558 -8.51 -44.19 -2.14
C VAL A 558 -9.79 -44.32 -1.29
N SER A 559 -10.84 -43.56 -1.63
CA SER A 559 -12.19 -43.83 -1.11
C SER A 559 -12.61 -45.22 -1.58
N SER A 560 -12.40 -46.21 -0.73
CA SER A 560 -12.82 -47.59 -0.95
C SER A 560 -14.21 -47.78 -0.32
N PRO A 561 -15.16 -48.40 -1.04
CA PRO A 561 -16.46 -48.73 -0.46
C PRO A 561 -16.27 -49.76 0.66
N ALA A 562 -17.10 -49.67 1.69
CA ALA A 562 -17.03 -50.56 2.85
C ALA A 562 -17.27 -52.04 2.48
N ASP A 563 -18.03 -52.31 1.40
CA ASP A 563 -17.98 -53.58 0.68
C ASP A 563 -17.08 -53.42 -0.57
N PRO A 564 -15.92 -54.11 -0.67
CA PRO A 564 -15.04 -54.07 -1.83
C PRO A 564 -15.66 -54.56 -3.16
N LYS A 565 -16.87 -55.15 -3.15
CA LYS A 565 -17.60 -55.58 -4.35
C LYS A 565 -18.54 -54.51 -4.91
N GLU A 566 -18.93 -53.54 -4.11
CA GLU A 566 -19.79 -52.43 -4.52
C GLU A 566 -18.95 -51.32 -5.20
N PRO A 567 -19.54 -50.43 -6.01
CA PRO A 567 -18.81 -49.30 -6.58
C PRO A 567 -18.51 -48.25 -5.51
N SER A 568 -17.29 -47.69 -5.52
CA SER A 568 -16.97 -46.52 -4.68
C SER A 568 -17.92 -45.37 -4.98
N PHE A 569 -18.27 -44.59 -3.95
CA PHE A 569 -19.04 -43.37 -4.12
C PHE A 569 -18.40 -42.42 -5.15
N LEU A 570 -17.07 -42.30 -5.16
CA LEU A 570 -16.33 -41.49 -6.15
C LEU A 570 -16.36 -42.05 -7.58
N ASN A 571 -16.73 -43.33 -7.76
CA ASN A 571 -16.86 -43.98 -9.06
C ASN A 571 -18.27 -43.85 -9.66
N LEU A 572 -19.26 -43.35 -8.90
CA LEU A 572 -20.58 -43.01 -9.43
C LEU A 572 -20.46 -41.84 -10.43
N PRO A 573 -21.32 -41.76 -11.47
CA PRO A 573 -21.40 -40.58 -12.33
C PRO A 573 -21.56 -39.29 -11.53
N ALA A 574 -20.98 -38.19 -12.01
CA ALA A 574 -21.00 -36.90 -11.30
C ALA A 574 -22.43 -36.41 -11.07
N GLU A 575 -23.36 -36.69 -11.99
CA GLU A 575 -24.78 -36.39 -11.89
C GLU A 575 -25.46 -37.10 -10.71
N ILE A 576 -25.02 -38.32 -10.39
CA ILE A 576 -25.52 -39.10 -9.24
C ILE A 576 -24.90 -38.59 -7.94
N ARG A 577 -23.58 -38.32 -7.92
CA ARG A 577 -22.93 -37.72 -6.74
C ARG A 577 -23.52 -36.36 -6.40
N ASN A 578 -23.74 -35.51 -7.41
CA ASN A 578 -24.36 -34.19 -7.27
C ASN A 578 -25.77 -34.28 -6.67
N ARG A 579 -26.61 -35.21 -7.13
CA ARG A 579 -27.91 -35.47 -6.48
C ARG A 579 -27.76 -35.95 -5.04
N ILE A 580 -26.77 -36.78 -4.73
CA ILE A 580 -26.53 -37.25 -3.36
C ILE A 580 -26.06 -36.08 -2.47
N TYR A 581 -25.20 -35.18 -2.95
CA TYR A 581 -24.84 -33.97 -2.21
C TYR A 581 -26.04 -33.03 -2.02
N GLU A 582 -26.87 -32.87 -3.05
CA GLU A 582 -28.12 -32.10 -2.99
C GLU A 582 -29.04 -32.64 -1.90
N PHE A 583 -29.30 -33.96 -1.87
CA PHE A 583 -30.11 -34.63 -0.83
C PHE A 583 -29.48 -34.63 0.57
N LEU A 584 -28.15 -34.70 0.70
CA LEU A 584 -27.48 -34.76 2.01
C LEU A 584 -27.33 -33.37 2.65
N PHE A 585 -26.99 -32.36 1.85
CA PHE A 585 -26.55 -31.06 2.34
C PHE A 585 -27.56 -29.94 2.15
N THR A 586 -28.57 -30.07 1.29
CA THR A 586 -29.68 -29.10 1.24
C THR A 586 -30.66 -29.38 2.38
N ARG A 587 -31.16 -28.33 3.03
CA ARG A 587 -32.19 -28.38 4.06
C ARG A 587 -33.24 -27.32 3.77
N ASP A 588 -34.51 -27.69 3.95
CA ASP A 588 -35.63 -26.74 3.87
C ASP A 588 -35.69 -25.83 5.11
N GLU A 589 -35.20 -26.33 6.25
CA GLU A 589 -35.10 -25.61 7.53
C GLU A 589 -33.70 -25.02 7.76
N PRO A 590 -33.56 -23.89 8.50
CA PRO A 590 -32.27 -23.29 8.82
C PRO A 590 -31.33 -24.23 9.60
N VAL A 591 -30.03 -24.14 9.30
CA VAL A 591 -28.97 -24.79 10.10
C VAL A 591 -28.63 -23.85 11.25
N LEU A 592 -28.90 -24.30 12.49
CA LEU A 592 -28.70 -23.52 13.70
C LEU A 592 -27.27 -23.66 14.20
N LEU A 593 -26.56 -22.53 14.26
CA LEU A 593 -25.16 -22.45 14.67
C LEU A 593 -25.02 -21.71 16.00
N HIS A 594 -24.30 -22.30 16.94
CA HIS A 594 -23.95 -21.63 18.20
C HIS A 594 -22.48 -21.84 18.56
N ASN A 595 -21.96 -21.00 19.46
CA ASN A 595 -20.56 -21.06 19.90
C ASN A 595 -20.45 -22.05 21.07
N ALA A 596 -19.81 -23.20 20.85
CA ALA A 596 -19.63 -24.21 21.90
C ALA A 596 -18.74 -23.74 23.07
N LYS A 597 -17.94 -22.68 22.92
CA LYS A 597 -17.17 -22.09 24.04
C LYS A 597 -18.00 -21.19 24.93
N ALA A 598 -19.06 -20.59 24.38
CA ALA A 598 -20.06 -19.84 25.13
C ALA A 598 -21.17 -20.76 25.69
N TYR A 599 -20.99 -22.08 25.61
CA TYR A 599 -21.90 -23.12 26.03
C TYR A 599 -21.17 -23.97 27.08
N HIS A 600 -21.49 -23.82 28.37
CA HIS A 600 -20.72 -24.38 29.49
C HIS A 600 -21.31 -25.69 30.05
N PRO A 601 -20.77 -26.87 29.70
CA PRO A 601 -21.13 -28.13 30.32
C PRO A 601 -20.24 -28.40 31.56
N ILE A 602 -20.14 -27.44 32.48
CA ILE A 602 -19.33 -27.60 33.71
C ILE A 602 -20.26 -27.85 34.92
N PRO A 603 -20.41 -29.11 35.37
CA PRO A 603 -21.09 -29.39 36.63
C PRO A 603 -20.28 -28.76 37.79
N PRO A 604 -20.93 -28.24 38.84
CA PRO A 604 -20.23 -27.53 39.91
C PRO A 604 -19.25 -28.47 40.63
N GLN A 605 -17.99 -28.04 40.78
CA GLN A 605 -17.05 -28.75 41.65
C GLN A 605 -17.21 -28.37 43.13
N ASP A 606 -17.79 -27.21 43.45
CA ASP A 606 -17.94 -26.72 44.83
C ASP A 606 -19.32 -26.09 45.10
N SER A 607 -20.40 -26.89 45.04
CA SER A 607 -21.68 -26.52 45.65
C SER A 607 -22.11 -27.57 46.67
N HIS A 608 -22.10 -27.22 47.96
CA HIS A 608 -22.50 -28.10 49.07
C HIS A 608 -24.03 -28.35 49.18
N GLU A 609 -24.81 -28.08 48.14
CA GLU A 609 -26.24 -28.42 48.04
C GLU A 609 -26.46 -29.59 47.06
N PRO A 610 -27.33 -30.58 47.38
CA PRO A 610 -27.45 -31.82 46.63
C PRO A 610 -28.29 -31.73 45.33
N TYR A 611 -28.44 -30.53 44.75
CA TYR A 611 -29.21 -30.27 43.53
C TYR A 611 -28.46 -29.24 42.66
N GLY A 612 -28.00 -29.62 41.46
CA GLY A 612 -27.36 -28.64 40.55
C GLY A 612 -26.43 -29.15 39.45
N GLY A 613 -26.14 -30.46 39.38
CA GLY A 613 -25.40 -31.06 38.25
C GLY A 613 -26.34 -31.67 37.20
N GLU A 614 -27.17 -32.62 37.63
CA GLU A 614 -28.10 -33.37 36.76
C GLU A 614 -29.18 -32.47 36.12
N LEU A 615 -29.56 -31.37 36.77
CA LEU A 615 -30.57 -30.43 36.27
C LEU A 615 -30.14 -29.63 35.04
N ILE A 616 -28.85 -29.36 34.86
CA ILE A 616 -28.34 -28.53 33.74
C ILE A 616 -28.15 -29.41 32.49
N ALA A 617 -27.56 -30.59 32.66
CA ALA A 617 -27.51 -31.57 31.56
C ALA A 617 -28.93 -31.94 31.09
N ALA A 618 -29.87 -32.18 32.00
CA ALA A 618 -31.26 -32.42 31.64
C ALA A 618 -31.93 -31.19 30.98
N PHE A 619 -31.59 -29.97 31.39
CA PHE A 619 -32.10 -28.73 30.78
C PHE A 619 -31.65 -28.60 29.32
N ASP A 620 -30.35 -28.79 29.08
CA ASP A 620 -29.75 -28.67 27.76
C ASP A 620 -30.18 -29.82 26.86
N ASP A 621 -30.18 -31.07 27.34
CA ASP A 621 -30.74 -32.23 26.63
C ASP A 621 -32.20 -31.97 26.22
N GLU A 622 -33.06 -31.52 27.13
CA GLU A 622 -34.47 -31.24 26.84
C GLU A 622 -34.65 -30.04 25.89
N TYR A 623 -33.83 -28.99 25.98
CA TYR A 623 -33.85 -27.85 25.04
C TYR A 623 -33.41 -28.27 23.63
N GLU A 624 -32.36 -29.08 23.52
CA GLU A 624 -31.96 -29.69 22.25
C GLU A 624 -33.09 -30.57 21.69
N ASN A 625 -33.77 -31.37 22.52
CA ASN A 625 -34.94 -32.16 22.11
C ASN A 625 -36.17 -31.32 21.70
N GLU A 626 -36.30 -30.07 22.16
CA GLU A 626 -37.32 -29.12 21.65
C GLU A 626 -36.96 -28.58 20.26
N ILE A 627 -35.66 -28.39 19.97
CA ILE A 627 -35.16 -27.88 18.69
C ILE A 627 -35.02 -28.98 17.62
N ASP A 628 -34.61 -30.19 17.99
CA ASP A 628 -34.36 -31.34 17.09
C ASP A 628 -35.67 -31.91 16.48
N GLN A 629 -36.82 -31.26 16.70
CA GLN A 629 -38.10 -31.54 16.02
C GLN A 629 -38.13 -31.10 14.54
N GLY A 630 -36.96 -30.88 13.92
CA GLY A 630 -36.82 -30.61 12.49
C GLY A 630 -35.62 -29.75 12.10
N GLN A 631 -35.02 -29.02 13.04
CA GLN A 631 -33.92 -28.09 12.77
C GLN A 631 -32.57 -28.69 13.18
N LEU A 632 -31.55 -28.57 12.32
CA LEU A 632 -30.22 -29.11 12.61
C LEU A 632 -29.45 -28.16 13.54
N PHE A 633 -29.33 -28.52 14.81
CA PHE A 633 -28.53 -27.80 15.81
C PHE A 633 -27.06 -28.24 15.79
N VAL A 634 -26.11 -27.30 15.71
CA VAL A 634 -24.67 -27.63 15.61
C VAL A 634 -23.79 -26.80 16.54
N HIS A 635 -23.15 -27.51 17.46
CA HIS A 635 -22.13 -27.04 18.38
C HIS A 635 -20.83 -26.75 17.61
N ASP A 636 -20.45 -25.47 17.54
CA ASP A 636 -19.22 -24.99 16.89
C ASP A 636 -18.94 -25.67 15.54
N PHE A 637 -19.71 -25.31 14.51
CA PHE A 637 -19.66 -25.87 13.13
C PHE A 637 -18.25 -25.86 12.49
N GLN A 638 -17.34 -25.05 13.04
CA GLN A 638 -15.94 -25.03 12.66
C GLN A 638 -15.23 -26.38 12.94
N THR A 639 -15.74 -27.17 13.90
CA THR A 639 -15.28 -28.52 14.24
C THR A 639 -15.85 -29.60 13.31
N VAL A 640 -17.06 -29.41 12.77
CA VAL A 640 -17.74 -30.35 11.85
C VAL A 640 -17.22 -30.21 10.41
N THR A 641 -16.85 -29.00 9.99
CA THR A 641 -16.27 -28.74 8.65
C THR A 641 -15.05 -29.64 8.33
N PRO A 642 -14.10 -29.88 9.26
CA PRO A 642 -13.06 -30.91 9.17
C PRO A 642 -13.51 -32.30 8.70
N ALA A 643 -14.70 -32.78 9.06
CA ALA A 643 -15.21 -34.09 8.63
C ALA A 643 -15.50 -34.13 7.11
N LEU A 644 -15.86 -32.99 6.50
CA LEU A 644 -15.98 -32.88 5.05
C LEU A 644 -14.63 -32.70 4.37
N LEU A 645 -13.68 -32.03 5.04
CA LEU A 645 -12.30 -31.89 4.58
C LEU A 645 -11.52 -33.23 4.51
N VAL A 646 -12.06 -34.31 5.07
CA VAL A 646 -11.56 -35.70 4.95
C VAL A 646 -11.40 -36.13 3.48
N CYS A 647 -12.29 -35.68 2.59
CA CYS A 647 -12.14 -35.95 1.16
C CYS A 647 -12.25 -34.64 0.37
N ARG A 648 -11.11 -34.09 -0.05
CA ARG A 648 -11.01 -32.83 -0.82
C ARG A 648 -11.92 -32.82 -2.06
N GLN A 649 -12.16 -33.95 -2.72
CA GLN A 649 -13.08 -34.04 -3.85
C GLN A 649 -14.54 -33.93 -3.41
N VAL A 650 -14.96 -34.70 -2.40
CA VAL A 650 -16.31 -34.60 -1.82
C VAL A 650 -16.57 -33.19 -1.32
N TYR A 651 -15.64 -32.57 -0.59
CA TYR A 651 -15.77 -31.18 -0.15
C TYR A 651 -15.92 -30.23 -1.34
N ALA A 652 -15.06 -30.31 -2.36
CA ALA A 652 -15.12 -29.41 -3.51
C ALA A 652 -16.41 -29.56 -4.33
N GLU A 653 -17.00 -30.76 -4.41
CA GLU A 653 -18.26 -31.01 -5.09
C GLU A 653 -19.49 -30.64 -4.22
N ALA A 654 -19.43 -30.87 -2.90
CA ALA A 654 -20.53 -30.66 -1.95
C ALA A 654 -20.62 -29.22 -1.40
N VAL A 655 -19.51 -28.48 -1.33
CA VAL A 655 -19.44 -27.14 -0.70
C VAL A 655 -20.34 -26.10 -1.38
N GLY A 656 -20.66 -26.30 -2.66
CA GLY A 656 -21.71 -25.58 -3.36
C GLY A 656 -23.05 -25.79 -2.66
N TYR A 657 -23.60 -27.01 -2.74
CA TYR A 657 -24.85 -27.40 -2.09
C TYR A 657 -24.94 -26.98 -0.62
N LEU A 658 -23.86 -27.19 0.15
CA LEU A 658 -23.84 -26.83 1.57
C LEU A 658 -24.00 -25.32 1.82
N TYR A 659 -23.27 -24.45 1.11
CA TYR A 659 -23.32 -23.01 1.40
C TYR A 659 -24.34 -22.23 0.54
N SER A 660 -24.67 -22.68 -0.66
CA SER A 660 -25.56 -21.95 -1.59
C SER A 660 -27.03 -22.34 -1.50
N ASN A 661 -27.37 -23.44 -0.83
CA ASN A 661 -28.76 -23.92 -0.76
C ASN A 661 -29.32 -23.92 0.67
N ASN A 662 -28.59 -23.37 1.66
CA ASN A 662 -29.00 -23.37 3.06
C ASN A 662 -28.96 -21.97 3.66
N THR A 663 -29.79 -21.77 4.68
CA THR A 663 -29.75 -20.62 5.58
C THR A 663 -29.03 -21.01 6.87
N PHE A 664 -28.01 -20.24 7.25
CA PHE A 664 -27.26 -20.46 8.49
C PHE A 664 -27.69 -19.45 9.54
N MET A 665 -28.38 -19.89 10.59
CA MET A 665 -28.90 -19.01 11.63
C MET A 665 -28.09 -19.14 12.91
N PHE A 666 -27.53 -18.04 13.37
CA PHE A 666 -26.72 -17.95 14.57
C PHE A 666 -27.58 -17.55 15.77
N SER A 667 -27.69 -18.43 16.76
CA SER A 667 -28.55 -18.26 17.96
C SER A 667 -27.83 -18.70 19.24
N ARG A 668 -28.45 -18.40 20.40
CA ARG A 668 -28.07 -18.73 21.79
C ARG A 668 -26.56 -18.87 22.10
N PRO A 669 -25.84 -17.78 22.43
CA PRO A 669 -24.80 -17.84 23.46
C PRO A 669 -25.45 -17.84 24.85
N LEU A 670 -24.88 -18.55 25.84
CA LEU A 670 -25.38 -18.45 27.22
C LEU A 670 -25.14 -17.00 27.72
N TYR A 671 -26.23 -16.28 28.02
CA TYR A 671 -26.14 -14.97 28.66
C TYR A 671 -26.06 -15.15 30.18
N ARG A 672 -25.69 -14.09 30.90
CA ARG A 672 -25.36 -14.05 32.35
C ARG A 672 -26.49 -14.50 33.32
N HIS A 673 -27.61 -15.00 32.80
CA HIS A 673 -28.74 -15.56 33.54
C HIS A 673 -28.65 -17.08 33.74
N ASP A 674 -27.92 -17.80 32.87
CA ASP A 674 -27.62 -19.23 33.04
C ASP A 674 -26.58 -19.46 34.16
N GLY A 675 -26.00 -18.36 34.66
CA GLY A 675 -25.08 -18.31 35.79
C GLY A 675 -25.79 -18.31 37.15
N ARG A 676 -25.46 -19.34 37.94
CA ARG A 676 -25.90 -19.62 39.32
C ARG A 676 -25.73 -18.43 40.29
N ASN A 677 -26.36 -18.54 41.46
CA ASN A 677 -26.32 -17.52 42.53
C ASN A 677 -24.90 -17.05 42.90
N GLY A 678 -24.51 -15.88 42.40
CA GLY A 678 -23.61 -14.96 43.12
C GLY A 678 -22.10 -15.12 42.93
N ASP A 679 -21.60 -15.99 42.04
CA ASP A 679 -20.16 -16.08 41.79
C ASP A 679 -19.64 -14.88 40.97
N GLU A 680 -18.53 -14.32 41.45
CA GLU A 680 -17.80 -13.23 40.83
C GLU A 680 -16.96 -13.75 39.63
N CYS A 681 -16.66 -12.87 38.68
CA CYS A 681 -15.68 -13.08 37.59
C CYS A 681 -16.02 -14.15 36.52
N VAL A 682 -17.02 -13.86 35.68
CA VAL A 682 -16.78 -14.02 34.23
C VAL A 682 -15.92 -12.83 33.81
N GLU A 683 -14.76 -13.06 33.21
CA GLU A 683 -13.92 -11.97 32.69
C GLU A 683 -14.72 -11.15 31.67
N HIS A 684 -14.83 -9.85 31.90
CA HIS A 684 -15.61 -8.93 31.06
C HIS A 684 -15.02 -8.75 29.63
N ASP A 685 -13.89 -9.39 29.36
CA ASP A 685 -13.07 -9.22 28.16
C ASP A 685 -13.17 -10.39 27.16
N ASP A 686 -13.92 -11.47 27.45
CA ASP A 686 -14.13 -12.55 26.47
C ASP A 686 -15.14 -12.14 25.39
N GLU A 687 -14.62 -11.59 24.31
CA GLU A 687 -15.38 -11.16 23.14
C GLU A 687 -16.16 -12.29 22.43
N SER A 688 -15.95 -13.57 22.79
CA SER A 688 -16.57 -14.72 22.11
C SER A 688 -18.03 -14.98 22.49
N TYR A 689 -18.54 -14.36 23.56
CA TYR A 689 -19.95 -14.44 23.95
C TYR A 689 -20.89 -13.60 23.06
N PHE A 690 -20.38 -12.60 22.33
CA PHE A 690 -21.20 -11.85 21.38
C PHE A 690 -21.46 -12.66 20.10
N VAL A 691 -22.72 -12.99 19.83
CA VAL A 691 -23.12 -13.73 18.60
C VAL A 691 -22.67 -12.99 17.32
N THR A 692 -22.68 -11.66 17.31
CA THR A 692 -22.14 -10.81 16.22
C THR A 692 -20.65 -11.04 15.96
N ASN A 693 -19.86 -11.29 17.00
CA ASN A 693 -18.44 -11.63 16.91
C ASN A 693 -18.24 -13.06 16.41
N TYR A 694 -19.03 -14.03 16.90
CA TYR A 694 -18.97 -15.42 16.45
C TYR A 694 -19.36 -15.57 14.97
N VAL A 695 -20.44 -14.91 14.52
CA VAL A 695 -20.81 -14.80 13.09
C VAL A 695 -19.63 -14.25 12.29
N THR A 696 -19.01 -13.16 12.78
CA THR A 696 -17.86 -12.56 12.08
C THR A 696 -16.66 -13.51 12.01
N GLN A 697 -16.37 -14.27 13.07
CA GLN A 697 -15.29 -15.26 13.10
C GLN A 697 -15.54 -16.42 12.13
N TRP A 698 -16.76 -16.97 12.11
CA TRP A 698 -17.16 -18.00 11.15
C TRP A 698 -17.03 -17.50 9.71
N LEU A 699 -17.54 -16.29 9.43
CA LEU A 699 -17.36 -15.64 8.13
C LEU A 699 -15.88 -15.51 7.77
N GLN A 700 -14.99 -15.07 8.68
CA GLN A 700 -13.55 -15.00 8.44
C GLN A 700 -12.96 -16.37 8.03
N ASN A 701 -13.34 -17.43 8.75
CA ASN A 701 -12.80 -18.78 8.58
C ASN A 701 -13.25 -19.48 7.29
N LEU A 702 -14.42 -19.13 6.73
CA LEU A 702 -14.88 -19.63 5.41
C LEU A 702 -13.98 -19.23 4.23
N GLY A 703 -13.05 -18.29 4.40
CA GLY A 703 -12.08 -17.90 3.36
C GLY A 703 -12.75 -17.50 2.02
N SER A 704 -12.40 -18.19 0.93
CA SER A 704 -12.99 -17.95 -0.39
C SER A 704 -14.45 -18.42 -0.51
N GLN A 705 -14.90 -19.36 0.34
CA GLN A 705 -16.24 -19.95 0.27
C GLN A 705 -17.34 -19.00 0.77
N ARG A 706 -16.99 -17.90 1.44
CA ARG A 706 -17.92 -16.78 1.76
C ARG A 706 -18.77 -16.30 0.59
N LYS A 707 -18.30 -16.48 -0.65
CA LYS A 707 -19.03 -16.08 -1.87
C LYS A 707 -20.13 -17.06 -2.30
N LEU A 708 -20.15 -18.27 -1.73
CA LEU A 708 -21.16 -19.28 -1.98
C LEU A 708 -22.33 -19.18 -1.01
N LEU A 709 -22.20 -18.43 0.10
CA LEU A 709 -23.25 -18.24 1.09
C LEU A 709 -24.50 -17.63 0.45
N ASN A 710 -25.62 -18.33 0.61
CA ASN A 710 -26.94 -17.80 0.27
C ASN A 710 -27.41 -16.82 1.35
N GLU A 711 -27.58 -17.31 2.58
CA GLU A 711 -28.26 -16.57 3.64
C GLU A 711 -27.66 -16.88 5.01
N VAL A 712 -27.40 -15.82 5.79
CA VAL A 712 -26.82 -15.85 7.14
C VAL A 712 -27.68 -14.99 8.04
N ARG A 713 -28.30 -15.60 9.05
CA ARG A 713 -29.18 -14.94 9.99
C ARG A 713 -28.53 -14.81 11.35
N ILE A 714 -28.70 -13.66 12.00
CA ILE A 714 -28.31 -13.42 13.39
C ILE A 714 -29.60 -13.28 14.19
N ASP A 715 -29.85 -14.25 15.06
CA ASP A 715 -31.07 -14.32 15.86
C ASP A 715 -31.05 -13.26 16.96
N VAL A 716 -31.97 -12.29 16.91
CA VAL A 716 -32.08 -11.24 17.94
C VAL A 716 -32.65 -11.78 19.25
N GLY A 717 -33.35 -12.93 19.24
CA GLY A 717 -33.77 -13.63 20.46
C GLY A 717 -32.59 -14.16 21.28
N ALA A 718 -31.38 -14.15 20.72
CA ALA A 718 -30.13 -14.46 21.41
C ALA A 718 -29.52 -13.27 22.19
N PHE A 719 -30.16 -12.09 22.16
CA PHE A 719 -29.79 -10.93 22.98
C PHE A 719 -30.66 -10.86 24.24
N CYS A 720 -30.13 -10.30 25.34
CA CYS A 720 -30.92 -10.13 26.56
C CYS A 720 -31.87 -8.92 26.43
N PRO A 721 -33.15 -9.01 26.87
CA PRO A 721 -34.10 -7.89 26.80
C PRO A 721 -33.72 -6.74 27.72
N GLU A 722 -34.24 -5.53 27.50
CA GLU A 722 -33.91 -4.32 28.28
C GLU A 722 -34.10 -4.47 29.81
N ILE A 723 -35.06 -5.32 30.23
CA ILE A 723 -35.37 -5.62 31.64
C ILE A 723 -34.32 -6.53 32.33
N CYS A 724 -33.34 -7.02 31.58
CA CYS A 724 -32.30 -7.97 31.99
C CYS A 724 -31.24 -7.31 32.89
N THR A 725 -31.52 -7.16 34.18
CA THR A 725 -30.62 -6.53 35.17
C THR A 725 -29.21 -7.13 35.29
N LYS A 726 -28.96 -8.34 34.77
CA LYS A 726 -27.61 -8.94 34.69
C LYS A 726 -27.03 -8.96 33.26
N GLY A 727 -27.76 -8.55 32.23
CA GLY A 727 -27.31 -8.56 30.84
C GLY A 727 -26.15 -7.62 30.56
N MET A 728 -25.57 -7.72 29.36
CA MET A 728 -24.74 -6.65 28.83
C MET A 728 -25.66 -5.59 28.20
N PRO A 729 -25.51 -4.30 28.54
CA PRO A 729 -26.46 -3.26 28.12
C PRO A 729 -26.28 -2.81 26.66
N PHE A 730 -25.50 -3.54 25.85
CA PHE A 730 -25.20 -3.17 24.48
C PHE A 730 -24.86 -4.35 23.57
N VAL A 731 -25.10 -4.17 22.27
CA VAL A 731 -24.68 -5.06 21.19
C VAL A 731 -23.42 -4.51 20.51
N SER A 732 -22.28 -5.19 20.63
CA SER A 732 -21.07 -4.82 19.86
C SER A 732 -21.21 -5.25 18.41
N ILE A 733 -21.03 -4.30 17.47
CA ILE A 733 -21.15 -4.53 16.03
C ILE A 733 -19.86 -4.23 15.24
N LEU A 734 -18.79 -3.73 15.87
CA LEU A 734 -17.62 -3.24 15.12
C LEU A 734 -16.98 -4.31 14.23
N LYS A 735 -16.84 -5.55 14.70
CA LYS A 735 -16.24 -6.63 13.89
C LYS A 735 -17.07 -6.92 12.63
N LEU A 736 -18.40 -6.89 12.76
CA LEU A 736 -19.33 -7.07 11.64
C LEU A 736 -19.32 -5.85 10.70
N VAL A 737 -19.28 -4.63 11.24
CA VAL A 737 -19.11 -3.38 10.49
C VAL A 737 -17.80 -3.39 9.68
N ARG A 738 -16.67 -3.81 10.29
CA ARG A 738 -15.38 -3.99 9.60
C ARG A 738 -15.45 -5.06 8.50
N MET A 739 -16.22 -6.13 8.72
CA MET A 739 -16.49 -7.17 7.72
C MET A 739 -17.25 -6.60 6.51
N LEU A 740 -18.31 -5.82 6.73
CA LEU A 740 -19.07 -5.12 5.68
C LEU A 740 -18.23 -4.06 4.96
N TRP A 741 -17.40 -3.29 5.68
CA TRP A 741 -16.49 -2.31 5.08
C TRP A 741 -15.51 -2.96 4.09
N ARG A 742 -15.04 -4.18 4.38
CA ARG A 742 -14.12 -4.97 3.55
C ARG A 742 -14.84 -5.76 2.44
N TYR A 743 -16.04 -6.26 2.70
CA TYR A 743 -16.82 -7.09 1.78
C TYR A 743 -18.29 -6.62 1.70
N PRO A 744 -18.58 -5.50 1.00
CA PRO A 744 -19.91 -4.88 1.02
C PRO A 744 -21.06 -5.78 0.52
N TYR A 745 -20.76 -6.79 -0.29
CA TYR A 745 -21.76 -7.76 -0.77
C TYR A 745 -22.40 -8.59 0.36
N LEU A 746 -21.72 -8.72 1.51
CA LEU A 746 -22.25 -9.44 2.67
C LEU A 746 -23.48 -8.75 3.29
N ALA A 747 -23.75 -7.48 2.99
CA ALA A 747 -24.97 -6.80 3.42
C ALA A 747 -26.25 -7.39 2.82
N ASN A 748 -26.14 -8.14 1.72
CA ASN A 748 -27.26 -8.86 1.10
C ASN A 748 -27.34 -10.33 1.57
N VAL A 749 -26.41 -10.78 2.40
CA VAL A 749 -26.25 -12.17 2.85
C VAL A 749 -26.46 -12.29 4.35
N VAL A 750 -25.93 -11.32 5.12
CA VAL A 750 -26.03 -11.27 6.58
C VAL A 750 -27.15 -10.31 6.98
N ALA A 751 -28.11 -10.82 7.73
CA ALA A 751 -29.22 -10.04 8.28
C ALA A 751 -29.56 -10.44 9.71
N PHE A 752 -30.02 -9.48 10.51
CA PHE A 752 -30.75 -9.79 11.73
C PHE A 752 -32.13 -10.39 11.40
N SER A 753 -32.62 -11.26 12.28
CA SER A 753 -33.98 -11.82 12.26
C SER A 753 -34.31 -12.36 13.64
N GLN A 754 -35.57 -12.73 13.88
CA GLN A 754 -35.96 -13.49 15.06
C GLN A 754 -36.45 -14.87 14.65
N ARG A 755 -36.19 -15.90 15.46
CA ARG A 755 -36.87 -17.19 15.35
C ARG A 755 -38.03 -17.29 16.34
N GLY A 756 -39.00 -18.16 16.06
CA GLY A 756 -40.03 -18.49 17.04
C GLY A 756 -39.40 -19.06 18.33
N PRO A 757 -39.78 -18.58 19.52
CA PRO A 757 -39.25 -19.10 20.78
C PRO A 757 -39.77 -20.52 21.04
N THR A 758 -38.91 -21.36 21.63
CA THR A 758 -39.31 -22.69 22.11
C THR A 758 -40.29 -22.57 23.28
N ASP A 759 -40.98 -23.67 23.62
CA ASP A 759 -41.88 -23.66 24.77
C ASP A 759 -41.10 -23.53 26.09
N ARG A 760 -39.87 -24.04 26.16
CA ARG A 760 -38.97 -23.75 27.28
C ARG A 760 -38.59 -22.28 27.37
N GLU A 761 -38.22 -21.63 26.26
CA GLU A 761 -37.90 -20.19 26.27
C GLU A 761 -39.07 -19.37 26.82
N LYS A 762 -40.30 -19.64 26.36
CA LYS A 762 -41.53 -19.00 26.90
C LYS A 762 -41.72 -19.21 28.41
N ASN A 763 -41.21 -20.31 28.98
CA ASN A 763 -41.36 -20.66 30.39
C ASN A 763 -40.23 -20.13 31.29
N ASP A 764 -38.98 -20.33 30.88
CA ASP A 764 -37.77 -19.91 31.62
C ASP A 764 -37.68 -18.39 31.77
N PHE A 765 -38.15 -17.67 30.75
CA PHE A 765 -38.15 -16.22 30.74
C PHE A 765 -39.09 -15.58 31.79
N GLY A 766 -39.99 -16.35 32.44
CA GLY A 766 -40.58 -16.14 33.79
C GLY A 766 -41.42 -14.89 34.08
N THR A 767 -41.23 -13.82 33.30
CA THR A 767 -41.80 -12.47 33.45
C THR A 767 -41.91 -11.77 32.09
N PHE A 768 -41.83 -12.49 30.97
CA PHE A 768 -42.15 -11.95 29.65
C PHE A 768 -43.66 -11.68 29.55
N LYS A 769 -44.04 -10.48 29.98
CA LYS A 769 -45.18 -9.74 29.42
C LYS A 769 -44.68 -8.85 28.28
N HIS A 770 -44.04 -9.46 27.28
CA HIS A 770 -44.08 -8.91 25.94
C HIS A 770 -45.44 -9.32 25.38
N GLU A 771 -46.42 -8.45 25.62
CA GLU A 771 -47.68 -8.50 24.88
C GLU A 771 -47.35 -8.10 23.43
N GLU A 772 -47.64 -9.01 22.48
CA GLU A 772 -47.59 -8.84 21.00
C GLU A 772 -46.25 -9.12 20.29
N GLU A 773 -46.30 -10.09 19.37
CA GLU A 773 -45.18 -10.56 18.50
C GLU A 773 -44.72 -9.49 17.48
N GLU A 774 -45.40 -8.34 17.38
CA GLU A 774 -45.05 -7.27 16.43
C GLU A 774 -43.78 -6.49 16.84
N HIS A 775 -43.49 -6.37 18.15
CA HIS A 775 -42.41 -5.49 18.63
C HIS A 775 -40.99 -6.04 18.40
N ASP A 776 -40.84 -7.36 18.32
CA ASP A 776 -39.51 -7.98 18.19
C ASP A 776 -39.02 -8.06 16.72
N MET A 777 -39.94 -8.11 15.76
CA MET A 777 -39.62 -7.96 14.33
C MET A 777 -39.12 -6.54 14.03
N GLU A 778 -39.74 -5.52 14.62
CA GLU A 778 -39.30 -4.12 14.57
C GLU A 778 -37.87 -3.95 15.12
N TYR A 779 -37.51 -4.68 16.19
CA TYR A 779 -36.17 -4.69 16.76
C TYR A 779 -35.09 -5.18 15.78
N ALA A 780 -35.37 -6.30 15.08
CA ALA A 780 -34.45 -6.84 14.08
C ALA A 780 -34.29 -5.91 12.87
N GLU A 781 -35.37 -5.29 12.40
CA GLU A 781 -35.34 -4.31 11.31
C GLU A 781 -34.56 -3.05 11.70
N ARG A 782 -34.79 -2.47 12.89
CA ARG A 782 -34.02 -1.33 13.40
C ARG A 782 -32.52 -1.64 13.52
N LEU A 783 -32.14 -2.80 14.08
CA LEU A 783 -30.74 -3.24 14.15
C LEU A 783 -30.10 -3.41 12.76
N GLN A 784 -30.85 -3.96 11.79
CA GLN A 784 -30.39 -4.06 10.40
C GLN A 784 -30.20 -2.68 9.77
N GLY A 785 -31.13 -1.75 10.00
CA GLY A 785 -31.03 -0.35 9.57
C GLY A 785 -29.75 0.33 10.09
N ILE A 786 -29.47 0.21 11.38
CA ILE A 786 -28.25 0.73 12.03
C ILE A 786 -26.99 0.10 11.43
N LEU A 787 -26.97 -1.23 11.25
CA LEU A 787 -25.84 -1.93 10.64
C LEU A 787 -25.56 -1.49 9.19
N ILE A 788 -26.61 -1.26 8.40
CA ILE A 788 -26.48 -0.76 7.02
C ILE A 788 -26.03 0.71 7.01
N ALA A 789 -26.58 1.55 7.87
CA ALA A 789 -26.22 2.96 7.98
C ALA A 789 -24.73 3.15 8.34
N ILE A 790 -24.21 2.38 9.30
CA ILE A 790 -22.81 2.47 9.74
C ILE A 790 -21.88 1.64 8.84
N GLY A 791 -22.27 0.41 8.49
CA GLY A 791 -21.43 -0.57 7.79
C GLY A 791 -21.40 -0.44 6.26
N ILE A 792 -22.41 0.17 5.63
CA ILE A 792 -22.49 0.31 4.16
C ILE A 792 -22.58 1.76 3.72
N GLN A 793 -23.48 2.53 4.32
CA GLN A 793 -23.66 3.95 3.97
C GLN A 793 -22.58 4.85 4.60
N ASP A 794 -21.92 4.39 5.68
CA ASP A 794 -20.90 5.11 6.44
C ASP A 794 -21.37 6.51 6.90
N VAL A 795 -22.60 6.62 7.40
CA VAL A 795 -23.23 7.93 7.70
C VAL A 795 -22.54 8.72 8.81
N LEU A 796 -21.92 8.03 9.78
CA LEU A 796 -21.06 8.63 10.81
C LEU A 796 -19.63 8.93 10.31
N ASN A 797 -19.34 8.55 9.06
CA ASN A 797 -18.06 8.55 8.38
C ASN A 797 -16.90 7.92 9.19
N LEU A 798 -17.15 6.70 9.69
CA LEU A 798 -16.24 5.92 10.53
C LEU A 798 -15.29 5.02 9.71
N LYS A 799 -15.63 4.66 8.47
CA LYS A 799 -14.84 3.75 7.62
C LYS A 799 -13.41 4.23 7.37
N ARG A 800 -13.17 5.54 7.36
CA ARG A 800 -11.81 6.12 7.20
C ARG A 800 -10.87 5.86 8.38
N TYR A 801 -11.40 5.58 9.56
CA TYR A 801 -10.59 5.24 10.74
C TYR A 801 -10.26 3.74 10.80
N ALA A 802 -10.84 2.91 9.91
CA ALA A 802 -10.70 1.46 9.91
C ALA A 802 -9.28 0.92 9.65
N SER A 803 -8.33 1.79 9.27
CA SER A 803 -6.89 1.48 9.15
C SER A 803 -6.10 1.78 10.42
N ILE A 804 -6.74 2.31 11.47
CA ILE A 804 -6.10 2.71 12.73
C ILE A 804 -6.87 2.06 13.88
N ASP A 805 -6.53 0.81 14.19
CA ASP A 805 -7.18 0.01 15.23
C ASP A 805 -7.21 0.67 16.63
N LEU A 806 -6.29 1.60 16.88
CA LEU A 806 -6.19 2.36 18.13
C LEU A 806 -7.19 3.53 18.24
N LEU A 807 -7.92 3.90 17.19
CA LEU A 807 -8.87 5.02 17.23
C LEU A 807 -10.32 4.57 17.47
N VAL A 808 -10.71 3.38 17.03
CA VAL A 808 -12.04 2.81 17.23
C VAL A 808 -11.90 1.34 17.63
N THR A 809 -12.09 1.06 18.93
CA THR A 809 -12.02 -0.28 19.52
C THR A 809 -13.37 -1.00 19.48
N ASP A 810 -14.48 -0.29 19.73
CA ASP A 810 -15.84 -0.83 19.57
C ASP A 810 -16.83 0.18 18.98
N ILE A 811 -17.96 -0.38 18.52
CA ILE A 811 -19.20 0.32 18.20
C ILE A 811 -20.29 -0.50 18.90
N ASN A 812 -20.82 0.06 19.97
CA ASN A 812 -21.77 -0.57 20.88
C ASN A 812 -23.14 0.09 20.73
N ILE A 813 -24.16 -0.66 20.33
CA ILE A 813 -25.55 -0.17 20.23
C ILE A 813 -26.23 -0.41 21.57
N ASP A 814 -26.90 0.59 22.14
CA ASP A 814 -27.66 0.42 23.38
C ASP A 814 -28.85 -0.52 23.18
N SER A 815 -29.27 -1.25 24.22
CA SER A 815 -30.43 -2.14 24.16
C SER A 815 -31.72 -1.50 23.66
N SER A 816 -31.93 -0.18 23.86
CA SER A 816 -33.11 0.54 23.38
C SER A 816 -33.12 0.82 21.87
N LEU A 817 -31.97 0.66 21.19
CA LEU A 817 -31.72 1.06 19.81
C LEU A 817 -31.91 2.56 19.51
N ASP A 818 -31.99 3.43 20.52
CA ASP A 818 -32.16 4.89 20.35
C ASP A 818 -30.82 5.66 20.29
N TYR A 819 -29.73 5.00 20.70
CA TYR A 819 -28.38 5.53 20.60
C TYR A 819 -27.33 4.42 20.61
N GLY A 820 -26.08 4.79 20.31
CA GLY A 820 -24.93 3.93 20.52
C GLY A 820 -23.66 4.73 20.81
N TYR A 821 -22.59 4.01 21.14
CA TYR A 821 -21.28 4.56 21.47
C TYR A 821 -20.21 4.04 20.52
N VAL A 822 -19.38 4.95 20.03
CA VAL A 822 -18.09 4.61 19.41
C VAL A 822 -17.01 4.78 20.48
N THR A 823 -16.29 3.71 20.79
CA THR A 823 -15.27 3.72 21.84
C THR A 823 -13.85 3.57 21.26
N GLY A 824 -12.86 3.95 22.06
CA GLY A 824 -11.44 3.78 21.82
C GLY A 824 -10.69 3.83 23.16
N PRO A 825 -9.36 3.66 23.20
CA PRO A 825 -8.60 3.52 24.46
C PRO A 825 -8.77 4.66 25.47
N ASN A 826 -9.24 5.82 25.00
CA ASN A 826 -9.73 6.92 25.82
C ASN A 826 -10.86 7.72 25.10
N LEU A 827 -11.48 7.14 24.07
CA LEU A 827 -12.50 7.80 23.24
C LEU A 827 -13.87 7.25 23.61
N GLU A 828 -14.86 8.11 23.80
CA GLU A 828 -16.25 7.71 24.00
C GLU A 828 -17.18 8.76 23.37
N LEU A 829 -17.92 8.35 22.34
CA LEU A 829 -18.74 9.24 21.51
C LEU A 829 -20.12 8.66 21.34
N ARG A 830 -21.15 9.37 21.82
CA ARG A 830 -22.54 9.00 21.57
C ARG A 830 -22.96 9.41 20.15
N PHE A 831 -23.71 8.55 19.48
CA PHE A 831 -24.53 8.86 18.31
C PHE A 831 -25.99 8.51 18.60
N GLU A 832 -26.92 9.17 17.93
CA GLU A 832 -28.37 8.98 18.07
C GLU A 832 -28.92 8.19 16.88
N THR A 833 -29.95 7.39 17.15
CA THR A 833 -30.67 6.55 16.18
C THR A 833 -32.18 6.74 16.38
N PRO A 834 -32.72 7.90 15.95
CA PRO A 834 -34.11 8.29 16.26
C PRO A 834 -35.15 7.44 15.52
N GLU A 835 -36.43 7.64 15.83
CA GLU A 835 -37.59 7.06 15.11
C GLU A 835 -37.60 7.36 13.59
N ASP A 836 -36.78 8.30 13.09
CA ASP A 836 -36.58 8.55 11.65
C ASP A 836 -35.57 7.59 10.98
N GLU A 837 -35.00 6.65 11.75
CA GLU A 837 -33.92 5.72 11.39
C GLU A 837 -32.61 6.38 10.92
N VAL A 838 -32.49 7.72 11.01
CA VAL A 838 -31.31 8.45 10.52
C VAL A 838 -30.24 8.53 11.60
N VAL A 839 -29.38 7.52 11.63
CA VAL A 839 -28.18 7.47 12.49
C VAL A 839 -27.32 8.73 12.33
N ARG A 840 -27.13 9.51 13.40
CA ARG A 840 -26.45 10.82 13.36
C ARG A 840 -25.71 11.18 14.64
N TRP A 841 -24.77 12.14 14.54
CA TRP A 841 -24.12 12.73 15.71
C TRP A 841 -25.05 13.74 16.40
N PRO A 842 -25.12 13.77 17.76
CA PRO A 842 -25.89 14.77 18.50
C PRO A 842 -25.31 16.17 18.35
N GLU A 843 -26.16 17.21 18.40
CA GLU A 843 -25.71 18.63 18.31
C GLU A 843 -24.73 19.01 19.44
N LYS A 844 -24.83 18.33 20.58
CA LYS A 844 -23.96 18.50 21.75
C LYS A 844 -23.51 17.12 22.26
N ASN A 845 -22.34 16.66 21.81
CA ASN A 845 -21.63 15.60 22.52
C ASN A 845 -20.96 16.21 23.77
N GLU A 846 -21.34 15.74 24.97
CA GLU A 846 -20.91 16.31 26.25
C GLU A 846 -19.73 15.58 26.92
N THR A 847 -19.19 14.51 26.32
CA THR A 847 -18.13 13.69 26.92
C THR A 847 -16.85 14.47 27.22
N LEU A 848 -16.32 14.25 28.43
CA LEU A 848 -15.36 15.13 29.11
C LEU A 848 -13.90 14.64 29.03
N LEU A 849 -13.66 13.48 28.41
CA LEU A 849 -12.33 12.91 28.21
C LEU A 849 -11.76 13.36 26.86
N SER A 850 -10.57 13.97 26.89
CA SER A 850 -9.86 14.44 25.69
C SER A 850 -8.42 13.93 25.73
N PRO A 851 -8.06 12.88 24.97
CA PRO A 851 -6.86 12.09 25.27
C PRO A 851 -5.75 12.22 24.21
N LEU A 852 -6.03 12.91 23.10
CA LEU A 852 -4.99 13.18 22.11
C LEU A 852 -4.05 14.30 22.57
N ASP A 853 -4.38 15.04 23.64
CA ASP A 853 -3.45 15.99 24.28
C ASP A 853 -2.23 15.28 24.92
N ASP A 854 -2.37 14.01 25.31
CA ASP A 854 -1.30 13.18 25.89
C ASP A 854 -0.51 12.34 24.85
N LEU A 855 -0.90 12.41 23.57
CA LEU A 855 -0.15 11.77 22.49
C LEU A 855 1.06 12.62 22.09
N ASP A 856 2.21 11.95 21.87
CA ASP A 856 3.43 12.61 21.42
C ASP A 856 3.20 13.42 20.13
N LEU A 857 3.80 14.61 20.04
CA LEU A 857 3.52 15.62 19.01
C LEU A 857 3.73 15.12 17.56
N PRO A 858 4.73 14.27 17.24
CA PRO A 858 4.86 13.61 15.93
C PRO A 858 3.74 12.59 15.65
N LEU A 859 3.27 11.85 16.66
CA LEU A 859 2.17 10.88 16.51
C LEU A 859 0.85 11.61 16.30
N MET A 860 0.58 12.67 17.09
CA MET A 860 -0.50 13.61 16.81
C MET A 860 -0.42 14.10 15.35
N ARG A 861 0.72 14.65 14.91
CA ARG A 861 0.88 15.12 13.52
C ARG A 861 0.56 14.05 12.46
N LYS A 862 0.95 12.78 12.69
CA LYS A 862 0.56 11.66 11.80
C LYS A 862 -0.94 11.40 11.80
N ILE A 863 -1.61 11.41 12.95
CA ILE A 863 -3.07 11.23 13.05
C ILE A 863 -3.79 12.41 12.38
N PHE A 864 -3.37 13.64 12.64
CA PHE A 864 -3.90 14.84 11.97
C PHE A 864 -3.73 14.76 10.44
N ASN A 865 -2.57 14.32 9.93
CA ASN A 865 -2.38 14.07 8.49
C ASN A 865 -3.41 13.07 7.93
N LEU A 866 -3.53 11.90 8.56
CA LEU A 866 -4.31 10.78 8.02
C LEU A 866 -5.82 11.01 8.10
N VAL A 867 -6.27 11.80 9.08
CA VAL A 867 -7.68 11.84 9.49
C VAL A 867 -8.35 13.19 9.26
N ILE A 868 -7.59 14.28 9.38
CA ILE A 868 -8.13 15.66 9.36
C ILE A 868 -7.75 16.41 8.06
N PHE A 869 -6.64 16.06 7.42
CA PHE A 869 -6.16 16.74 6.21
C PHE A 869 -6.11 15.75 5.02
N PRO A 870 -7.26 15.44 4.37
CA PRO A 870 -7.33 14.50 3.24
C PRO A 870 -6.67 15.02 1.94
N ALA A 871 -6.02 16.18 1.97
CA ALA A 871 -5.32 16.77 0.83
C ALA A 871 -4.12 17.62 1.30
N ASP A 872 -3.09 17.72 0.46
CA ASP A 872 -1.86 18.51 0.73
C ASP A 872 -2.07 20.04 0.67
N GLN A 873 -3.30 20.49 0.40
CA GLN A 873 -3.68 21.90 0.32
C GLN A 873 -5.04 22.16 0.96
N ILE A 874 -5.09 23.11 1.88
CA ILE A 874 -6.33 23.69 2.39
C ILE A 874 -6.73 24.87 1.53
N ILE A 875 -7.97 24.92 1.07
CA ILE A 875 -8.52 26.07 0.33
C ILE A 875 -9.58 26.75 1.19
N LEU A 876 -9.33 28.01 1.56
CA LEU A 876 -10.29 28.90 2.22
C LEU A 876 -10.97 29.77 1.16
N ASP A 877 -12.22 29.45 0.84
CA ASP A 877 -13.02 30.17 -0.14
C ASP A 877 -13.84 31.27 0.54
N LEU A 878 -13.53 32.52 0.22
CA LEU A 878 -14.16 33.69 0.83
C LEU A 878 -15.45 34.12 0.13
N ASP A 879 -15.70 33.62 -1.08
CA ASP A 879 -16.96 33.83 -1.81
C ASP A 879 -18.03 32.87 -1.28
N LEU A 880 -17.65 31.61 -1.06
CA LEU A 880 -18.54 30.54 -0.59
C LEU A 880 -18.57 30.35 0.93
N ARG A 881 -17.68 31.02 1.68
CA ARG A 881 -17.48 30.87 3.13
C ARG A 881 -17.21 29.41 3.54
N LYS A 882 -16.41 28.69 2.75
CA LYS A 882 -16.14 27.25 2.92
C LYS A 882 -14.64 26.95 2.99
N VAL A 883 -14.32 25.84 3.65
CA VAL A 883 -12.98 25.26 3.71
C VAL A 883 -12.99 23.94 2.93
N TYR A 884 -11.99 23.73 2.09
CA TYR A 884 -11.75 22.49 1.35
C TYR A 884 -10.36 21.93 1.68
N GLY A 885 -10.14 20.63 1.43
CA GLY A 885 -8.89 19.95 1.81
C GLY A 885 -8.76 19.68 3.32
N PHE A 886 -9.87 19.81 4.04
CA PHE A 886 -9.97 19.70 5.48
C PHE A 886 -11.23 18.90 5.84
N ASP A 887 -11.08 17.86 6.66
CA ASP A 887 -12.21 17.10 7.17
C ASP A 887 -12.57 17.53 8.61
N PRO A 888 -13.78 18.06 8.84
CA PRO A 888 -14.17 18.58 10.13
C PRO A 888 -14.72 17.52 11.09
N VAL A 889 -14.89 16.25 10.69
CA VAL A 889 -15.58 15.26 11.53
C VAL A 889 -14.85 15.07 12.87
N VAL A 890 -13.51 15.04 12.91
CA VAL A 890 -12.76 14.98 14.20
C VAL A 890 -13.04 16.20 15.11
N PHE A 891 -13.34 17.37 14.55
CA PHE A 891 -13.74 18.56 15.31
C PHE A 891 -15.18 18.47 15.83
N GLN A 892 -15.99 17.57 15.29
CA GLN A 892 -17.29 17.19 15.82
C GLN A 892 -17.12 16.17 16.96
N LEU A 893 -16.16 15.24 16.86
CA LEU A 893 -15.85 14.24 17.90
C LEU A 893 -15.33 14.86 19.22
N ASN A 894 -14.59 15.98 19.20
CA ASN A 894 -14.17 16.62 20.46
C ASN A 894 -14.09 18.15 20.37
N ARG A 895 -14.71 18.84 21.35
CA ARG A 895 -14.76 20.30 21.45
C ARG A 895 -13.38 20.96 21.63
N ARG A 896 -12.37 20.28 22.21
CA ARG A 896 -11.00 20.82 22.29
C ARG A 896 -10.35 20.97 20.92
N PHE A 897 -10.66 20.09 19.94
CA PHE A 897 -10.07 20.21 18.61
C PHE A 897 -10.54 21.45 17.83
N ARG A 898 -11.70 22.01 18.19
CA ARG A 898 -12.19 23.30 17.65
C ARG A 898 -11.29 24.49 18.01
N ASN A 899 -10.36 24.31 18.96
CA ASN A 899 -9.34 25.29 19.36
C ASN A 899 -7.92 24.89 18.93
N VAL A 900 -7.73 23.91 18.02
CA VAL A 900 -6.40 23.49 17.56
C VAL A 900 -5.65 24.68 16.96
N HIS A 901 -4.59 25.09 17.64
CA HIS A 901 -3.71 26.15 17.17
C HIS A 901 -3.02 25.75 15.86
N TYR A 902 -3.00 26.66 14.90
CA TYR A 902 -2.52 26.44 13.54
C TYR A 902 -1.07 25.91 13.46
N HIS A 903 -0.23 26.15 14.47
CA HIS A 903 1.14 25.60 14.56
C HIS A 903 1.21 24.06 14.67
N ARG A 904 0.08 23.39 15.00
CA ARG A 904 -0.03 21.93 15.01
C ARG A 904 -0.32 21.34 13.62
N THR A 905 -0.64 22.17 12.62
CA THR A 905 -0.80 21.72 11.23
C THR A 905 0.51 21.18 10.64
N PRO A 906 0.45 20.37 9.57
CA PRO A 906 1.64 19.74 9.00
C PRO A 906 2.52 20.76 8.27
N MET A 907 3.83 20.73 8.52
CA MET A 907 4.77 21.72 7.95
C MET A 907 4.87 21.71 6.41
N GLY A 908 4.43 20.64 5.74
CA GLY A 908 4.42 20.53 4.28
C GLY A 908 3.11 20.97 3.60
N MET A 909 2.04 21.16 4.35
CA MET A 909 0.70 21.44 3.81
C MET A 909 0.59 22.91 3.34
N SER A 910 0.05 23.16 2.16
CA SER A 910 -0.14 24.54 1.66
C SER A 910 -1.52 25.10 2.03
N VAL A 911 -1.63 26.43 2.14
CA VAL A 911 -2.89 27.11 2.45
C VAL A 911 -3.20 28.11 1.34
N LEU A 912 -4.38 28.02 0.74
CA LEU A 912 -4.84 28.86 -0.36
C LEU A 912 -6.09 29.63 0.05
N VAL A 913 -5.96 30.94 0.32
CA VAL A 913 -7.11 31.82 0.54
C VAL A 913 -7.53 32.39 -0.81
N ARG A 914 -8.80 32.28 -1.22
CA ARG A 914 -9.27 32.80 -2.52
C ARG A 914 -10.49 33.72 -2.40
N LYS A 915 -10.50 34.82 -3.17
CA LYS A 915 -11.61 35.76 -3.30
C LYS A 915 -11.80 36.18 -4.76
N SER A 916 -13.04 36.22 -5.22
CA SER A 916 -13.41 36.77 -6.53
C SER A 916 -13.85 38.22 -6.41
N ILE A 917 -13.46 39.05 -7.37
CA ILE A 917 -13.66 40.51 -7.38
C ILE A 917 -14.12 40.90 -8.79
N ASN A 918 -15.11 41.78 -8.91
CA ASN A 918 -15.67 42.24 -10.19
C ASN A 918 -15.43 43.74 -10.46
N THR A 919 -14.68 44.41 -9.59
CA THR A 919 -14.33 45.83 -9.64
C THR A 919 -12.83 46.04 -9.84
N THR A 920 -12.43 47.12 -10.51
CA THR A 920 -11.02 47.52 -10.66
C THR A 920 -10.40 48.07 -9.38
N THR A 921 -11.22 48.31 -8.35
CA THR A 921 -10.80 48.65 -6.99
C THR A 921 -11.13 47.51 -6.03
N PHE A 922 -10.24 47.23 -5.08
CA PHE A 922 -10.49 46.32 -3.96
C PHE A 922 -9.94 46.92 -2.66
N ASP A 923 -10.66 46.72 -1.57
CA ASP A 923 -10.23 47.16 -0.23
C ASP A 923 -10.26 45.96 0.72
N PHE A 924 -9.15 45.74 1.44
CA PHE A 924 -9.06 44.73 2.49
C PHE A 924 -9.86 45.10 3.75
N SER A 925 -10.60 46.21 3.74
CA SER A 925 -11.61 46.58 4.74
C SER A 925 -12.42 45.37 5.22
N GLY A 926 -12.50 45.19 6.55
CA GLY A 926 -13.21 44.07 7.14
C GLY A 926 -12.45 42.74 7.21
N PHE A 927 -11.21 42.63 6.72
CA PHE A 927 -10.40 41.43 6.94
C PHE A 927 -9.95 41.28 8.40
N ALA A 928 -9.59 42.39 9.05
CA ALA A 928 -9.12 42.40 10.44
C ALA A 928 -10.25 42.19 11.46
N ASP A 929 -11.47 42.66 11.14
CA ASP A 929 -12.69 42.41 11.91
C ASP A 929 -13.76 41.74 11.03
N PRO A 930 -13.75 40.40 10.95
CA PRO A 930 -14.65 39.63 10.09
C PRO A 930 -16.11 39.59 10.60
N ILE A 931 -16.35 39.97 11.86
CA ILE A 931 -17.70 40.02 12.43
C ILE A 931 -18.36 41.32 11.97
N SER A 932 -17.72 42.47 12.20
CA SER A 932 -18.27 43.77 11.79
C SER A 932 -18.41 43.92 10.28
N SER A 933 -17.67 43.15 9.48
CA SER A 933 -17.79 43.13 8.01
C SER A 933 -18.82 42.13 7.48
N GLY A 934 -19.48 41.35 8.36
CA GLY A 934 -20.46 40.34 7.98
C GLY A 934 -19.86 39.13 7.25
N LEU A 935 -18.53 38.95 7.29
CA LEU A 935 -17.81 37.82 6.72
C LEU A 935 -18.00 36.54 7.56
N ILE A 936 -18.11 36.70 8.88
CA ILE A 936 -18.50 35.68 9.86
C ILE A 936 -19.81 36.12 10.53
N ASP A 937 -20.78 35.22 10.62
CA ASP A 937 -22.01 35.47 11.36
C ASP A 937 -21.71 35.49 12.89
N PRO A 938 -22.16 36.50 13.66
CA PRO A 938 -21.97 36.55 15.11
C PRO A 938 -22.51 35.32 15.86
N THR A 939 -23.58 34.69 15.34
CA THR A 939 -24.21 33.49 15.91
C THR A 939 -23.44 32.21 15.57
N ASP A 940 -22.78 32.18 14.40
CA ASP A 940 -21.95 31.06 13.92
C ASP A 940 -20.44 31.31 14.10
N TYR A 941 -20.07 31.89 15.24
CA TYR A 941 -18.68 32.12 15.65
C TYR A 941 -17.91 30.81 15.99
N ARG A 942 -18.49 29.65 15.66
CA ARG A 942 -17.95 28.30 15.91
C ARG A 942 -17.83 27.44 14.64
N SER A 943 -18.28 27.91 13.47
CA SER A 943 -18.03 27.22 12.20
C SER A 943 -16.55 27.01 11.93
N ILE A 944 -16.27 25.95 11.15
CA ILE A 944 -14.93 25.63 10.65
C ILE A 944 -14.34 26.82 9.88
N PHE A 945 -15.15 27.52 9.08
CA PHE A 945 -14.72 28.75 8.39
C PHE A 945 -14.28 29.83 9.38
N ALA A 946 -15.07 30.13 10.41
CA ALA A 946 -14.72 31.11 11.43
C ALA A 946 -13.46 30.72 12.23
N VAL A 947 -13.28 29.43 12.55
CA VAL A 947 -12.09 28.90 13.24
C VAL A 947 -10.84 29.04 12.36
N PHE A 948 -10.92 28.63 11.09
CA PHE A 948 -9.81 28.73 10.14
C PHE A 948 -9.41 30.19 9.85
N TRP A 949 -10.38 31.06 9.62
CA TRP A 949 -10.15 32.49 9.36
C TRP A 949 -9.33 33.15 10.48
N ARG A 950 -9.77 32.98 11.75
CA ARG A 950 -9.05 33.50 12.91
C ARG A 950 -7.66 32.90 13.08
N SER A 951 -7.48 31.63 12.70
CA SER A 951 -6.21 30.92 12.87
C SER A 951 -5.14 31.33 11.84
N ILE A 952 -5.55 31.63 10.61
CA ILE A 952 -4.64 32.07 9.53
C ILE A 952 -4.09 33.49 9.79
N PHE A 953 -4.92 34.34 10.41
CA PHE A 953 -4.60 35.75 10.68
C PHE A 953 -4.18 36.05 12.13
N ASP A 954 -4.01 35.01 12.98
CA ASP A 954 -3.36 35.16 14.27
C ASP A 954 -1.86 35.48 14.08
N THR A 955 -1.47 36.67 14.56
CA THR A 955 -0.10 37.22 14.57
C THR A 955 0.99 36.30 15.15
N ARG A 956 0.63 35.23 15.86
CA ARG A 956 1.56 34.25 16.45
C ARG A 956 1.68 32.94 15.65
N SER A 957 0.78 32.70 14.68
CA SER A 957 0.47 31.34 14.19
C SER A 957 0.37 31.19 12.65
N CYS A 958 0.65 32.23 11.86
CA CYS A 958 0.49 32.17 10.40
C CYS A 958 1.37 31.08 9.75
N HIS A 959 0.77 30.26 8.87
CA HIS A 959 1.45 29.11 8.26
C HIS A 959 2.46 29.54 7.18
N PRO A 960 3.68 28.96 7.15
CA PRO A 960 4.75 29.39 6.25
C PRO A 960 4.48 29.21 4.76
N LEU A 961 3.44 28.45 4.36
CA LEU A 961 3.09 28.15 2.96
C LEU A 961 1.70 28.70 2.56
N THR A 962 1.37 29.91 3.02
CA THR A 962 0.09 30.57 2.71
C THR A 962 0.14 31.35 1.39
N THR A 963 -0.86 31.21 0.53
CA THR A 963 -1.04 32.00 -0.69
C THR A 963 -2.43 32.64 -0.69
N ILE A 964 -2.50 33.97 -0.80
CA ILE A 964 -3.77 34.70 -0.94
C ILE A 964 -3.96 35.05 -2.41
N VAL A 965 -5.03 34.53 -3.02
CA VAL A 965 -5.38 34.74 -4.43
C VAL A 965 -6.58 35.67 -4.54
N LEU A 966 -6.40 36.79 -5.24
CA LEU A 966 -7.49 37.67 -5.65
C LEU A 966 -7.74 37.51 -7.15
N ASN A 967 -8.92 37.00 -7.50
CA ASN A 967 -9.36 36.77 -8.88
C ASN A 967 -10.27 37.92 -9.32
N PHE A 968 -9.73 38.85 -10.10
CA PHE A 968 -10.45 39.96 -10.72
C PHE A 968 -11.10 39.49 -12.03
N ASP A 969 -12.40 39.21 -12.03
CA ASP A 969 -13.20 38.90 -13.23
C ASP A 969 -13.98 40.16 -13.64
N ILE A 970 -13.32 40.99 -14.46
CA ILE A 970 -13.76 42.36 -14.77
C ILE A 970 -14.50 42.37 -16.11
N ALA A 971 -15.73 42.89 -16.11
CA ALA A 971 -16.58 42.92 -17.31
C ALA A 971 -16.13 43.92 -18.40
N THR A 972 -15.12 44.75 -18.13
CA THR A 972 -14.55 45.76 -19.04
C THR A 972 -13.09 45.48 -19.31
N ASN A 973 -12.62 45.79 -20.52
CA ASN A 973 -11.20 45.69 -20.86
C ASN A 973 -10.34 46.58 -19.92
N THR A 974 -9.32 46.00 -19.30
CA THR A 974 -8.40 46.65 -18.34
C THR A 974 -7.10 45.83 -18.22
N SER A 975 -6.17 46.26 -17.38
CA SER A 975 -4.92 45.52 -17.05
C SER A 975 -4.65 45.55 -15.55
N LEU A 976 -3.84 44.62 -15.03
CA LEU A 976 -3.43 44.61 -13.61
C LEU A 976 -2.76 45.92 -13.17
N LYS A 977 -2.16 46.67 -14.11
CA LYS A 977 -1.60 48.01 -13.86
C LYS A 977 -2.65 49.06 -13.48
N GLU A 978 -3.89 48.91 -13.94
CA GLU A 978 -5.01 49.81 -13.66
C GLU A 978 -5.73 49.47 -12.35
N ILE A 979 -5.64 48.21 -11.90
CA ILE A 979 -6.23 47.76 -10.64
C ILE A 979 -5.60 48.49 -9.44
N ARG A 980 -6.44 48.83 -8.45
CA ARG A 980 -6.06 49.50 -7.19
C ARG A 980 -6.52 48.69 -5.99
N ILE A 981 -5.59 48.36 -5.11
CA ILE A 981 -5.81 47.49 -3.95
C ILE A 981 -5.39 48.26 -2.69
N ASN A 982 -6.33 48.60 -1.81
CA ASN A 982 -6.00 49.19 -0.50
C ASN A 982 -5.65 48.06 0.48
N ILE A 983 -4.38 48.02 0.92
CA ILE A 983 -3.86 46.95 1.80
C ILE A 983 -3.80 47.36 3.28
N LYS A 984 -4.28 48.56 3.65
CA LYS A 984 -4.21 49.15 5.01
C LYS A 984 -4.50 48.14 6.13
N GLU A 985 -5.64 47.45 6.08
CA GLU A 985 -6.09 46.57 7.16
C GLU A 985 -5.28 45.27 7.29
N ILE A 986 -4.60 44.83 6.23
CA ILE A 986 -3.69 43.66 6.30
C ILE A 986 -2.24 44.05 6.60
N VAL A 987 -1.86 45.34 6.57
CA VAL A 987 -0.48 45.75 6.89
C VAL A 987 0.01 45.24 8.25
N PRO A 988 -0.73 45.35 9.36
CA PRO A 988 -0.28 44.82 10.66
C PRO A 988 0.03 43.32 10.60
N LEU A 989 -0.83 42.54 9.94
CA LEU A 989 -0.59 41.12 9.67
C LEU A 989 0.70 40.91 8.86
N LEU A 990 0.85 41.60 7.72
CA LEU A 990 2.03 41.46 6.86
C LEU A 990 3.33 41.79 7.61
N THR A 991 3.31 42.79 8.51
CA THR A 991 4.48 43.14 9.36
C THR A 991 4.81 42.09 10.41
N SER A 992 3.81 41.30 10.86
CA SER A 992 3.97 40.25 11.87
C SER A 992 4.53 38.93 11.33
N LEU A 993 4.74 38.81 10.02
CA LEU A 993 5.38 37.64 9.41
C LEU A 993 6.90 37.71 9.56
N SER A 994 7.58 36.57 9.63
CA SER A 994 9.06 36.55 9.62
C SER A 994 9.60 36.50 8.20
N SER A 995 10.85 36.95 8.01
CA SER A 995 11.55 36.91 6.72
C SER A 995 11.75 35.50 6.14
N HIS A 996 11.53 34.45 6.93
CA HIS A 996 11.60 33.04 6.50
C HIS A 996 10.25 32.46 6.04
N VAL A 997 9.14 33.19 6.22
CA VAL A 997 7.79 32.77 5.80
C VAL A 997 7.65 32.93 4.28
N LYS A 998 7.23 31.87 3.57
CA LYS A 998 7.12 31.84 2.10
C LYS A 998 5.74 32.30 1.60
N THR A 999 5.05 33.15 2.37
CA THR A 999 3.70 33.64 2.04
C THR A 999 3.71 34.50 0.77
N LYS A 1000 2.68 34.31 -0.07
CA LYS A 1000 2.54 34.98 -1.37
C LYS A 1000 1.18 35.67 -1.50
N LEU A 1001 1.15 36.83 -2.13
CA LEU A 1001 -0.06 37.38 -2.72
C LEU A 1001 -0.06 37.02 -4.21
N ARG A 1002 -1.21 36.65 -4.77
CA ARG A 1002 -1.38 36.38 -6.18
C ARG A 1002 -2.60 37.15 -6.69
N PHE A 1003 -2.40 37.94 -7.73
CA PHE A 1003 -3.46 38.69 -8.39
C PHE A 1003 -3.64 38.11 -9.79
N VAL A 1004 -4.87 37.71 -10.10
CA VAL A 1004 -5.26 37.15 -11.38
C VAL A 1004 -6.33 38.06 -11.96
N LEU A 1005 -6.11 38.59 -13.16
CA LEU A 1005 -7.10 39.35 -13.92
C LEU A 1005 -7.61 38.50 -15.07
N LYS A 1006 -8.93 38.53 -15.25
CA LYS A 1006 -9.68 38.00 -16.38
C LYS A 1006 -10.63 39.09 -16.86
N CYS A 1007 -10.56 39.49 -18.13
CA CYS A 1007 -11.45 40.52 -18.70
C CYS A 1007 -11.64 40.32 -20.21
N PRO A 1008 -12.68 40.90 -20.84
CA PRO A 1008 -12.88 40.78 -22.29
C PRO A 1008 -11.90 41.66 -23.07
N TRP A 1009 -11.36 41.12 -24.16
CA TRP A 1009 -10.50 41.84 -25.13
C TRP A 1009 -10.96 41.50 -26.56
N GLY A 1010 -11.80 42.37 -27.12
CA GLY A 1010 -12.50 42.10 -28.37
C GLY A 1010 -13.39 40.86 -28.25
N ASN A 1011 -13.18 39.86 -29.12
CA ASN A 1011 -13.90 38.58 -29.09
C ASN A 1011 -13.21 37.51 -28.22
N ALA A 1012 -12.12 37.84 -27.52
CA ALA A 1012 -11.34 36.92 -26.69
C ALA A 1012 -11.42 37.29 -25.21
N THR A 1013 -11.00 36.36 -24.34
CA THR A 1013 -10.76 36.65 -22.92
C THR A 1013 -9.27 36.93 -22.72
N HIS A 1014 -8.94 38.08 -22.15
CA HIS A 1014 -7.60 38.46 -21.71
C HIS A 1014 -7.33 37.94 -20.30
N TYR A 1015 -6.09 37.58 -20.03
CA TYR A 1015 -5.65 36.99 -18.77
C TYR A 1015 -4.27 37.53 -18.37
N GLU A 1016 -4.15 38.03 -17.14
CA GLU A 1016 -2.88 38.44 -16.54
C GLU A 1016 -2.75 37.82 -15.15
N GLU A 1017 -1.57 37.35 -14.78
CA GLU A 1017 -1.28 36.84 -13.43
C GLU A 1017 0.03 37.44 -12.90
N VAL A 1018 0.00 37.91 -11.65
CA VAL A 1018 1.18 38.38 -10.91
C VAL A 1018 1.20 37.71 -9.53
N THR A 1019 2.35 37.15 -9.15
CA THR A 1019 2.58 36.59 -7.81
C THR A 1019 3.70 37.36 -7.11
N ILE A 1020 3.44 37.85 -5.90
CA ILE A 1020 4.28 38.75 -5.11
C ILE A 1020 4.68 38.03 -3.82
N PRO A 1021 5.99 37.80 -3.57
CA PRO A 1021 6.47 37.36 -2.27
C PRO A 1021 6.20 38.43 -1.21
N VAL A 1022 5.51 38.08 -0.11
CA VAL A 1022 5.17 39.07 0.93
C VAL A 1022 6.42 39.71 1.54
N ALA A 1023 7.53 38.97 1.64
CA ALA A 1023 8.81 39.52 2.12
C ALA A 1023 9.34 40.70 1.28
N GLU A 1024 9.10 40.72 -0.04
CA GLU A 1024 9.52 41.81 -0.93
C GLU A 1024 8.57 43.02 -0.84
N LEU A 1025 7.25 42.74 -0.72
CA LEU A 1025 6.25 43.78 -0.46
C LEU A 1025 6.52 44.46 0.89
N VAL A 1026 6.89 43.71 1.93
CA VAL A 1026 7.22 44.24 3.26
C VAL A 1026 8.49 45.11 3.23
N GLN A 1027 9.51 44.75 2.44
CA GLN A 1027 10.69 45.60 2.25
C GLN A 1027 10.34 46.92 1.54
N SER A 1028 9.49 46.87 0.52
CA SER A 1028 8.99 48.05 -0.19
C SER A 1028 8.12 48.94 0.72
N LEU A 1029 7.27 48.32 1.51
CA LEU A 1029 6.39 48.97 2.50
C LEU A 1029 7.20 49.68 3.59
N PHE A 1030 8.32 49.10 4.03
CA PHE A 1030 9.22 49.74 5.00
C PHE A 1030 9.74 51.09 4.49
N LEU A 1031 10.07 51.20 3.20
CA LEU A 1031 10.50 52.46 2.61
C LEU A 1031 9.35 53.48 2.58
N LEU A 1032 8.16 53.07 2.08
CA LEU A 1032 6.98 53.94 2.04
C LEU A 1032 6.58 54.46 3.44
N LEU A 1033 6.54 53.59 4.44
CA LEU A 1033 6.25 53.97 5.83
C LEU A 1033 7.37 54.86 6.42
N SER A 1034 8.62 54.71 5.97
CA SER A 1034 9.73 55.58 6.36
C SER A 1034 9.62 56.99 5.76
N ASP A 1035 9.18 57.10 4.50
CA ASP A 1035 8.93 58.39 3.84
C ASP A 1035 7.74 59.12 4.51
N VAL A 1036 6.64 58.41 4.77
CA VAL A 1036 5.49 58.91 5.56
C VAL A 1036 5.95 59.40 6.95
N LYS A 1037 6.82 58.62 7.62
CA LYS A 1037 7.41 58.97 8.92
C LYS A 1037 8.30 60.22 8.87
N GLN A 1038 9.05 60.40 7.79
CA GLN A 1038 9.89 61.58 7.59
C GLN A 1038 9.07 62.83 7.25
N GLN A 1039 8.03 62.69 6.42
CA GLN A 1039 7.22 63.81 5.94
C GLN A 1039 6.21 64.29 6.99
N TRP A 1040 5.64 63.40 7.81
CA TRP A 1040 4.64 63.75 8.84
C TRP A 1040 4.95 63.18 10.25
N PRO A 1041 5.99 63.66 10.96
CA PRO A 1041 6.36 63.17 12.29
C PRO A 1041 5.26 63.33 13.38
N SER A 1042 4.26 64.19 13.15
CA SER A 1042 3.11 64.39 14.04
C SER A 1042 2.13 63.22 14.08
N GLU A 1043 2.18 62.32 13.10
CA GLU A 1043 1.29 61.16 13.02
C GLU A 1043 1.75 59.97 13.86
N ILE A 1044 3.00 60.00 14.35
CA ILE A 1044 3.65 58.91 15.08
C ILE A 1044 3.76 59.17 16.60
N SER A 1045 3.59 60.42 17.02
CA SER A 1045 4.11 60.89 18.31
C SER A 1045 3.07 61.19 19.40
N LYS A 1046 1.75 61.01 19.17
CA LYS A 1046 0.73 61.62 20.05
C LYS A 1046 -0.45 60.78 20.57
N THR A 1047 -0.90 59.67 19.95
CA THR A 1047 -1.96 58.80 20.54
C THR A 1047 -1.90 57.36 20.00
N ARG A 1048 -2.31 56.37 20.82
CA ARG A 1048 -2.48 54.96 20.37
C ARG A 1048 -3.63 54.75 19.37
N TYR A 1049 -4.50 55.74 19.19
CA TYR A 1049 -5.71 55.65 18.37
C TYR A 1049 -5.52 56.10 16.91
N LYS A 1050 -4.32 56.55 16.50
CA LYS A 1050 -4.05 56.89 15.10
C LYS A 1050 -3.94 55.63 14.24
N GLN A 1051 -4.83 55.52 13.27
CA GLN A 1051 -4.82 54.45 12.27
C GLN A 1051 -3.70 54.64 11.23
N LEU A 1052 -3.42 53.56 10.51
CA LEU A 1052 -2.63 53.61 9.28
C LEU A 1052 -3.32 54.49 8.21
N PRO A 1053 -2.55 55.13 7.31
CA PRO A 1053 -3.09 55.71 6.08
C PRO A 1053 -3.65 54.61 5.16
N ASP A 1054 -4.45 54.99 4.18
CA ASP A 1054 -4.82 54.10 3.08
C ASP A 1054 -3.57 53.86 2.21
N ILE A 1055 -3.20 52.60 2.01
CA ILE A 1055 -1.95 52.19 1.37
C ILE A 1055 -2.30 51.46 0.09
N TRP A 1056 -2.01 52.10 -1.04
CA TRP A 1056 -2.45 51.66 -2.34
C TRP A 1056 -1.38 50.83 -3.05
N LEU A 1057 -1.78 49.64 -3.48
CA LEU A 1057 -1.00 48.67 -4.25
C LEU A 1057 -1.62 48.53 -5.64
N SER A 1058 -0.79 48.44 -6.69
CA SER A 1058 -1.25 48.10 -8.04
C SER A 1058 -1.48 46.59 -8.18
N GLY A 1059 -2.31 46.15 -9.13
CA GLY A 1059 -2.42 44.72 -9.47
C GLY A 1059 -1.12 44.09 -10.00
N ASN A 1060 -0.12 44.91 -10.36
CA ASN A 1060 1.24 44.46 -10.67
C ASN A 1060 2.14 44.32 -9.43
N GLY A 1061 1.62 44.51 -8.22
CA GLY A 1061 2.38 44.36 -6.97
C GLY A 1061 3.30 45.51 -6.60
N VAL A 1062 3.25 46.63 -7.34
CA VAL A 1062 4.03 47.84 -7.04
C VAL A 1062 3.19 48.77 -6.17
N LEU A 1063 3.74 49.22 -5.04
CA LEU A 1063 3.13 50.25 -4.18
C LEU A 1063 2.99 51.57 -4.95
N ILE A 1064 1.91 52.31 -4.67
CA ILE A 1064 1.54 53.53 -5.40
C ILE A 1064 1.68 54.74 -4.47
N SER A 1065 1.00 54.72 -3.34
CA SER A 1065 0.94 55.84 -2.41
C SER A 1065 0.45 55.40 -1.03
N ALA A 1066 0.67 56.27 -0.04
CA ALA A 1066 0.00 56.23 1.26
C ALA A 1066 -0.69 57.58 1.49
N SER A 1067 -2.01 57.60 1.74
CA SER A 1067 -2.75 58.84 1.97
C SER A 1067 -3.67 58.79 3.19
N TYR A 1068 -3.85 59.93 3.83
CA TYR A 1068 -4.91 60.14 4.81
C TYR A 1068 -6.07 60.91 4.16
N PRO A 1069 -7.30 60.37 4.19
CA PRO A 1069 -8.46 61.04 3.62
C PRO A 1069 -8.74 62.38 4.33
N ALA A 1070 -9.30 63.33 3.59
CA ALA A 1070 -9.68 64.63 4.14
C ALA A 1070 -10.70 64.48 5.29
N ASN A 1071 -10.56 65.31 6.32
CA ASN A 1071 -11.52 65.40 7.42
C ASN A 1071 -11.95 66.87 7.62
N SER A 1072 -12.86 67.12 8.56
CA SER A 1072 -13.41 68.45 8.85
C SER A 1072 -12.39 69.53 9.23
N HIS A 1073 -11.13 69.17 9.49
CA HIS A 1073 -10.07 70.06 9.96
C HIS A 1073 -8.75 69.97 9.16
N SER A 1074 -8.66 69.11 8.14
CA SER A 1074 -7.47 69.02 7.28
C SER A 1074 -7.79 68.50 5.88
N SER A 1075 -7.15 69.11 4.87
CA SER A 1075 -7.11 68.60 3.50
C SER A 1075 -6.56 67.17 3.43
N GLU A 1076 -6.88 66.46 2.36
CA GLU A 1076 -6.20 65.20 2.00
C GLU A 1076 -4.69 65.41 1.92
N ARG A 1077 -3.91 64.42 2.36
CA ARG A 1077 -2.45 64.43 2.36
C ARG A 1077 -1.94 63.06 1.96
N GLY A 1078 -1.09 63.00 0.93
CA GLY A 1078 -0.53 61.77 0.37
C GLY A 1078 1.00 61.82 0.25
N VAL A 1079 1.63 60.65 0.35
CA VAL A 1079 3.02 60.39 -0.04
C VAL A 1079 3.01 59.40 -1.20
N GLU A 1080 3.65 59.74 -2.32
CA GLU A 1080 3.81 58.84 -3.47
C GLU A 1080 5.01 57.89 -3.27
N TYR A 1081 4.90 56.65 -3.75
CA TYR A 1081 5.97 55.66 -3.65
C TYR A 1081 7.05 55.90 -4.71
N THR A 1082 8.10 56.64 -4.34
CA THR A 1082 9.17 57.04 -5.28
C THR A 1082 10.19 55.92 -5.59
N HIS A 1083 10.15 54.80 -4.88
CA HIS A 1083 11.16 53.73 -4.99
C HIS A 1083 10.84 52.63 -6.00
N GLY A 1084 9.69 52.67 -6.68
CA GLY A 1084 9.24 51.62 -7.61
C GLY A 1084 10.09 51.38 -8.87
N ARG A 1085 11.20 52.10 -9.04
CA ARG A 1085 12.21 51.88 -10.09
C ARG A 1085 13.48 51.19 -9.60
N LEU A 1086 13.63 50.98 -8.29
CA LEU A 1086 14.78 50.33 -7.68
C LEU A 1086 14.67 48.80 -7.82
N THR A 1087 15.81 48.14 -8.00
CA THR A 1087 15.91 46.67 -7.90
C THR A 1087 15.69 46.21 -6.45
N SER A 1088 15.30 44.94 -6.25
CA SER A 1088 15.08 44.37 -4.91
C SER A 1088 16.32 44.50 -3.99
N THR A 1089 17.53 44.41 -4.56
CA THR A 1089 18.79 44.64 -3.83
C THR A 1089 18.94 46.10 -3.39
N GLU A 1090 18.61 47.06 -4.24
CA GLU A 1090 18.67 48.49 -3.91
C GLU A 1090 17.60 48.88 -2.88
N ILE A 1091 16.38 48.33 -2.98
CA ILE A 1091 15.31 48.48 -1.99
C ILE A 1091 15.82 47.99 -0.62
N ARG A 1092 16.36 46.77 -0.55
CA ARG A 1092 16.92 46.19 0.68
C ARG A 1092 18.06 47.04 1.26
N ASN A 1093 19.03 47.45 0.42
CA ASN A 1093 20.19 48.24 0.87
C ASN A 1093 19.79 49.68 1.27
N ARG A 1094 18.70 50.22 0.73
CA ARG A 1094 18.11 51.49 1.19
C ARG A 1094 17.37 51.31 2.52
N GLY A 1095 16.64 50.21 2.68
CA GLY A 1095 15.97 49.84 3.92
C GLY A 1095 16.95 49.70 5.09
N TYR A 1096 18.05 48.98 4.89
CA TYR A 1096 19.13 48.88 5.89
C TYR A 1096 19.69 50.24 6.32
N ARG A 1097 19.96 51.14 5.35
CA ARG A 1097 20.39 52.51 5.67
C ARG A 1097 19.34 53.25 6.51
N MET A 1098 18.08 53.27 6.08
CA MET A 1098 17.01 53.98 6.79
C MET A 1098 16.72 53.39 8.18
N ALA A 1099 16.87 52.08 8.37
CA ALA A 1099 16.75 51.40 9.66
C ALA A 1099 17.86 51.80 10.65
N MET A 1100 19.09 52.03 10.16
CA MET A 1100 20.28 52.28 10.99
C MET A 1100 20.57 53.76 11.23
N THR A 1101 20.17 54.67 10.33
CA THR A 1101 20.52 56.11 10.42
C THR A 1101 19.48 57.00 11.10
N GLN A 1102 18.31 56.49 11.54
CA GLN A 1102 17.30 57.34 12.19
C GLN A 1102 17.62 57.67 13.66
N PRO A 1103 17.46 58.94 14.09
CA PRO A 1103 17.68 59.39 15.47
C PRO A 1103 16.92 58.60 16.55
N HIS A 1104 17.52 58.50 17.73
CA HIS A 1104 16.98 57.71 18.85
C HIS A 1104 15.63 58.23 19.38
N ASP A 1105 15.34 59.52 19.21
CA ASP A 1105 14.08 60.15 19.64
C ASP A 1105 12.87 59.76 18.78
N LEU A 1106 13.08 59.27 17.55
CA LEU A 1106 12.02 58.73 16.67
C LEU A 1106 11.70 57.25 16.96
N ARG A 1107 12.22 56.72 18.09
CA ARG A 1107 11.99 55.34 18.58
C ARG A 1107 11.02 55.27 19.77
N GLN A 1108 10.33 56.35 20.13
CA GLN A 1108 9.21 56.29 21.10
C GLN A 1108 7.92 55.89 20.36
N HIS A 1109 7.26 54.81 20.77
CA HIS A 1109 6.17 54.18 20.02
C HIS A 1109 4.78 54.55 20.55
N ALA A 1110 3.94 55.17 19.71
CA ALA A 1110 2.51 55.30 19.95
C ALA A 1110 1.72 55.29 18.63
N GLY A 1111 0.90 54.26 18.42
CA GLY A 1111 -0.01 54.16 17.27
C GLY A 1111 0.45 53.17 16.20
N VAL A 1112 -0.52 52.68 15.43
CA VAL A 1112 -0.40 51.48 14.57
C VAL A 1112 0.72 51.61 13.53
N LEU A 1113 0.92 52.80 12.95
CA LEU A 1113 1.98 53.05 11.97
C LEU A 1113 3.38 52.88 12.57
N GLY A 1114 3.61 53.37 13.80
CA GLY A 1114 4.89 53.24 14.49
C GLY A 1114 5.20 51.80 14.86
N GLU A 1115 4.18 51.06 15.30
CA GLU A 1115 4.27 49.63 15.64
C GLU A 1115 4.58 48.77 14.40
N CYS A 1116 3.87 48.97 13.29
CA CYS A 1116 4.12 48.28 12.03
C CYS A 1116 5.54 48.56 11.49
N TRP A 1117 5.98 49.83 11.53
CA TRP A 1117 7.31 50.22 11.06
C TRP A 1117 8.44 49.57 11.88
N GLU A 1118 8.31 49.57 13.20
CA GLU A 1118 9.31 48.97 14.09
C GLU A 1118 9.33 47.44 13.97
N GLU A 1119 8.18 46.78 13.82
CA GLU A 1119 8.13 45.32 13.68
C GLU A 1119 8.80 44.84 12.38
N ILE A 1120 8.62 45.58 11.27
CA ILE A 1120 9.39 45.32 10.05
C ILE A 1120 10.88 45.55 10.28
N ARG A 1121 11.27 46.67 10.91
CA ARG A 1121 12.68 46.98 11.24
C ARG A 1121 13.32 45.82 12.00
N ARG A 1122 12.65 45.37 13.07
CA ARG A 1122 13.11 44.32 13.99
C ARG A 1122 13.25 42.95 13.31
N ARG A 1123 12.40 42.62 12.34
CA ARG A 1123 12.36 41.29 11.69
C ARG A 1123 13.12 41.18 10.37
N HIS A 1124 13.28 42.28 9.63
CA HIS A 1124 13.88 42.28 8.29
C HIS A 1124 15.23 43.01 8.19
N TYR A 1125 15.61 43.81 9.20
CA TYR A 1125 16.81 44.65 9.16
C TYR A 1125 17.64 44.55 10.45
N HIS A 1126 18.17 43.36 10.74
CA HIS A 1126 18.97 43.11 11.95
C HIS A 1126 20.35 43.77 11.95
N ASP A 1127 20.75 44.34 13.10
CA ASP A 1127 22.04 45.00 13.35
C ASP A 1127 23.27 44.12 13.01
N ARG A 1128 23.14 42.79 13.09
CA ARG A 1128 24.23 41.84 12.75
C ARG A 1128 24.51 41.78 11.26
N ASP A 1129 23.47 41.90 10.43
CA ASP A 1129 23.57 41.78 8.97
C ASP A 1129 23.96 43.11 8.31
N TRP A 1130 23.71 44.25 8.98
CA TRP A 1130 24.20 45.57 8.54
C TRP A 1130 25.72 45.61 8.31
N LYS A 1131 26.53 44.88 9.10
CA LYS A 1131 27.98 44.82 8.91
C LYS A 1131 28.44 44.09 7.62
N ARG A 1132 27.51 43.52 6.86
CA ARG A 1132 27.74 42.82 5.58
C ARG A 1132 27.22 43.61 4.37
N VAL A 1133 26.60 44.77 4.58
CA VAL A 1133 25.98 45.66 3.58
C VAL A 1133 26.81 46.94 3.43
#